data_AF-A4BZP8-F1
#
_entry.id   AF-A4BZP8-F1
#
_cell.length_a   1.000
_cell.length_b   1.000
_cell.length_c   1.000
_cell.angle_alpha   90.00
_cell.angle_beta   90.00
_cell.angle_gamma   90.00
#
_symmetry.space_group_name_H-M   'P 1'
#
loop_
_entity.id
_entity.type
_entity.pdbx_description
1 polymer ?
#
loop_
_entity_poly.entity_id
_entity_poly.type
_entity_poly.pdbx_seq_one_letter_code
_entity_poly.pdbx_strand_id
1 'polypeptide(L)'
;MKNLNLHNFFNIKWFAILSILVYLEINIQIQAQYISNNGAYITISDDTAVTINILENDTDATLLNKGTLNVSVLQNNGNTVGNGIYNITGDFTSTGTFFSASGNVYMNGTSAQKMDLGTATFYNLIINNTASVTLNSTQTMVTNMLTINATKKFKIEAAKSLTVTGTISNLGGTNGLILISNSSGMASLIHNTQNVPATVQRYISGAPEAYQFLSAPVSNQNISGSWNPIGTYGNGTGYDLYIYNEPTPCWTYQLNLTAMPTWAAIHPTLSFVKGKGYLYATQAPNPTKEFIGLLNNGNISYPITNESPDLTVKGFNFIGNPYAATIDWSAPTGWTRSDLLLATGGYNMWIWNPTANNYGVYNSNGGTGTNGVNQYIAPTQGFFIRAQNNGSIAMSNAIKVQTMGNTWLKEKNNSTKSSKTSHLKIKISSNEGYGSDEVLLQFGFPQNEAGALKLSSPNTDAPSVYFNYIDQDLSVRYLTDILENSRIPLQFKPGIVGKNREYSLQIDHAHAQDHLLLLEDKKMKIITDLKIRPTYEFKASEGDSEDRFVLHFQEITDSSLDVPVRVFYDGTKINIDLSFFDGPADIQVFDLLGRLLTSRKNAIATLHRLSVQQKQTVYIVAVSQNGKTHRKKVLVH
;
A
#
# COMPACT_ATOMS: atom_id res chain seq x y z
N MET A 1 -32.71 -111.84 15.41
CA MET A 1 -33.73 -111.04 16.12
C MET A 1 -33.54 -109.58 15.73
N LYS A 2 -34.55 -109.03 15.02
CA LYS A 2 -34.87 -107.61 14.68
C LYS A 2 -33.77 -106.54 14.88
N ASN A 3 -33.48 -105.58 14.01
CA ASN A 3 -33.75 -105.21 12.61
C ASN A 3 -33.01 -103.86 12.41
N LEU A 4 -32.35 -103.63 11.25
CA LEU A 4 -32.04 -102.37 10.52
C LEU A 4 -32.08 -101.00 11.29
N ASN A 5 -31.16 -100.02 11.17
CA ASN A 5 -30.60 -99.44 9.93
C ASN A 5 -29.55 -98.31 10.18
N LEU A 6 -28.61 -98.18 9.22
CA LEU A 6 -27.97 -96.99 8.62
C LEU A 6 -27.08 -95.97 9.38
N HIS A 7 -25.82 -95.96 8.92
CA HIS A 7 -24.82 -94.88 8.79
C HIS A 7 -25.33 -93.43 8.68
N ASN A 8 -24.61 -92.44 9.23
CA ASN A 8 -23.57 -91.68 8.49
C ASN A 8 -22.87 -90.60 9.33
N PHE A 9 -21.61 -90.38 8.97
CA PHE A 9 -20.63 -89.43 9.48
C PHE A 9 -20.94 -87.96 9.08
N PHE A 10 -20.39 -87.02 9.86
CA PHE A 10 -20.20 -85.58 9.60
C PHE A 10 -21.45 -84.69 9.41
N ASN A 11 -21.74 -83.85 10.42
CA ASN A 11 -22.62 -82.69 10.22
C ASN A 11 -22.16 -81.48 11.06
N ILE A 12 -20.96 -80.99 10.76
CA ILE A 12 -20.54 -79.63 11.07
C ILE A 12 -19.98 -79.07 9.76
N LYS A 13 -20.33 -77.82 9.42
CA LYS A 13 -19.82 -76.99 8.31
C LYS A 13 -20.73 -76.79 7.08
N TRP A 14 -22.02 -76.54 7.24
CA TRP A 14 -22.79 -75.87 6.18
C TRP A 14 -23.41 -74.54 6.63
N PHE A 15 -24.04 -74.47 7.81
CA PHE A 15 -24.63 -73.20 8.28
C PHE A 15 -23.61 -72.11 8.63
N ALA A 16 -22.47 -72.45 9.24
CA ALA A 16 -21.43 -71.45 9.52
C ALA A 16 -20.71 -70.95 8.25
N ILE A 17 -20.59 -71.80 7.24
CA ILE A 17 -19.98 -71.43 5.95
C ILE A 17 -20.96 -70.60 5.11
N LEU A 18 -22.25 -70.92 5.16
CA LEU A 18 -23.29 -70.12 4.49
C LEU A 18 -23.47 -68.76 5.17
N SER A 19 -23.41 -68.66 6.50
CA SER A 19 -23.44 -67.37 7.20
C SER A 19 -22.18 -66.54 6.98
N ILE A 20 -21.00 -67.18 6.84
CA ILE A 20 -19.77 -66.48 6.46
C ILE A 20 -19.80 -66.08 4.98
N LEU A 21 -20.36 -66.89 4.08
CA LEU A 21 -20.54 -66.54 2.66
C LEU A 21 -21.61 -65.46 2.46
N VAL A 22 -22.70 -65.45 3.23
CA VAL A 22 -23.71 -64.38 3.22
C VAL A 22 -23.19 -63.12 3.92
N TYR A 23 -22.33 -63.24 4.94
CA TYR A 23 -21.62 -62.10 5.53
C TYR A 23 -20.49 -61.56 4.64
N LEU A 24 -19.86 -62.42 3.82
CA LEU A 24 -18.92 -62.01 2.77
C LEU A 24 -19.62 -61.49 1.51
N GLU A 25 -20.84 -61.93 1.17
CA GLU A 25 -21.65 -61.36 0.09
C GLU A 25 -22.30 -60.01 0.47
N ILE A 26 -22.40 -59.68 1.76
CA ILE A 26 -22.99 -58.42 2.23
C ILE A 26 -21.93 -57.35 2.61
N ASN A 27 -20.63 -57.64 2.55
CA ASN A 27 -19.58 -56.68 2.92
C ASN A 27 -18.39 -56.57 1.95
N ILE A 28 -18.63 -56.76 0.66
CA ILE A 28 -17.72 -56.25 -0.38
C ILE A 28 -18.32 -54.95 -0.93
N GLN A 29 -18.38 -53.91 -0.10
CA GLN A 29 -18.23 -52.54 -0.60
C GLN A 29 -16.73 -52.29 -0.84
N ILE A 30 -16.13 -53.06 -1.75
CA ILE A 30 -15.05 -52.47 -2.54
C ILE A 30 -15.77 -51.46 -3.41
N GLN A 31 -15.39 -50.19 -3.31
CA GLN A 31 -15.13 -49.30 -4.44
C GLN A 31 -14.73 -47.93 -3.86
N ALA A 32 -13.49 -47.83 -3.35
CA ALA A 32 -12.77 -46.58 -3.51
C ALA A 32 -12.48 -46.46 -5.02
N GLN A 33 -13.43 -45.89 -5.78
CA GLN A 33 -13.22 -45.59 -7.19
C GLN A 33 -12.21 -44.45 -7.28
N TYR A 34 -11.05 -44.75 -7.83
CA TYR A 34 -9.99 -43.81 -8.12
C TYR A 34 -9.71 -43.85 -9.62
N ILE A 35 -9.72 -42.69 -10.28
CA ILE A 35 -9.27 -42.54 -11.67
C ILE A 35 -8.16 -41.51 -11.69
N SER A 36 -7.01 -41.90 -12.22
CA SER A 36 -5.97 -40.97 -12.72
C SER A 36 -5.88 -41.15 -14.23
N ASN A 37 -5.75 -40.06 -14.97
CA ASN A 37 -5.63 -40.12 -16.42
C ASN A 37 -4.21 -39.96 -16.95
N ASN A 38 -3.23 -39.57 -16.12
CA ASN A 38 -1.80 -39.64 -16.42
C ASN A 38 -1.42 -39.20 -17.86
N GLY A 39 -1.80 -37.99 -18.24
CA GLY A 39 -1.56 -37.42 -19.58
C GLY A 39 -2.60 -37.78 -20.65
N ALA A 40 -3.58 -38.64 -20.36
CA ALA A 40 -4.62 -39.03 -21.31
C ALA A 40 -5.72 -37.97 -21.48
N TYR A 41 -6.37 -38.03 -22.64
CA TYR A 41 -7.59 -37.28 -22.94
C TYR A 41 -8.82 -38.13 -22.62
N ILE A 42 -9.56 -37.76 -21.57
CA ILE A 42 -10.82 -38.43 -21.18
C ILE A 42 -11.99 -37.53 -21.56
N THR A 43 -13.02 -38.11 -22.16
CA THR A 43 -14.30 -37.42 -22.39
C THR A 43 -15.43 -38.16 -21.70
N ILE A 44 -16.24 -37.42 -20.95
CA ILE A 44 -17.57 -37.86 -20.48
C ILE A 44 -18.57 -37.28 -21.47
N SER A 45 -19.16 -38.15 -22.30
CA SER A 45 -20.14 -37.77 -23.31
C SER A 45 -21.42 -37.18 -22.71
N ASP A 46 -22.19 -36.49 -23.56
CA ASP A 46 -23.54 -36.05 -23.24
C ASP A 46 -24.39 -37.25 -22.74
N ASP A 47 -25.35 -36.97 -21.86
CA ASP A 47 -26.24 -37.96 -21.22
C ASP A 47 -25.55 -39.10 -20.44
N THR A 48 -24.22 -39.04 -20.26
CA THR A 48 -23.46 -40.02 -19.49
C THR A 48 -23.28 -39.56 -18.05
N ALA A 49 -23.55 -40.44 -17.08
CA ALA A 49 -23.27 -40.17 -15.67
C ALA A 49 -22.12 -41.05 -15.19
N VAL A 50 -21.07 -40.41 -14.67
CA VAL A 50 -19.91 -41.06 -14.07
C VAL A 50 -19.89 -40.73 -12.59
N THR A 51 -19.85 -41.75 -11.75
CA THR A 51 -19.69 -41.61 -10.30
C THR A 51 -18.36 -42.22 -9.90
N ILE A 52 -17.52 -41.44 -9.22
CA ILE A 52 -16.16 -41.82 -8.79
C ILE A 52 -15.92 -41.22 -7.40
N ASN A 53 -15.09 -41.84 -6.56
CA ASN A 53 -14.73 -41.23 -5.29
C ASN A 53 -13.65 -40.16 -5.47
N ILE A 54 -12.54 -40.50 -6.12
CA ILE A 54 -11.41 -39.58 -6.36
C ILE A 54 -11.10 -39.55 -7.86
N LEU A 55 -11.09 -38.35 -8.45
CA LEU A 55 -10.62 -38.12 -9.80
C LEU A 55 -9.36 -37.26 -9.76
N GLU A 56 -8.28 -37.76 -10.34
CA GLU A 56 -7.02 -37.07 -10.56
C GLU A 56 -6.81 -36.83 -12.05
N ASN A 57 -6.96 -35.58 -12.48
CA ASN A 57 -6.62 -35.12 -13.82
C ASN A 57 -5.18 -34.61 -13.78
N ASP A 58 -4.22 -35.46 -14.13
CA ASP A 58 -2.79 -35.19 -14.00
C ASP A 58 -2.30 -34.06 -14.90
N THR A 59 -1.06 -33.61 -14.65
CA THR A 59 -0.38 -32.65 -15.51
C THR A 59 -0.39 -33.16 -16.97
N ASP A 60 -0.57 -32.23 -17.92
CA ASP A 60 -0.71 -32.48 -19.35
C ASP A 60 -1.95 -33.28 -19.79
N ALA A 61 -2.75 -33.77 -18.84
CA ALA A 61 -3.96 -34.50 -19.14
C ALA A 61 -5.16 -33.57 -19.40
N THR A 62 -6.16 -34.07 -20.12
CA THR A 62 -7.40 -33.32 -20.36
C THR A 62 -8.62 -34.15 -20.01
N LEU A 63 -9.51 -33.56 -19.20
CA LEU A 63 -10.84 -34.07 -18.94
C LEU A 63 -11.87 -33.15 -19.62
N LEU A 64 -12.60 -33.67 -20.60
CA LEU A 64 -13.75 -33.00 -21.21
C LEU A 64 -15.06 -33.58 -20.65
N ASN A 65 -15.75 -32.84 -19.78
CA ASN A 65 -17.04 -33.26 -19.25
C ASN A 65 -18.21 -32.58 -19.96
N LYS A 66 -18.99 -33.36 -20.71
CA LYS A 66 -20.28 -32.94 -21.30
C LYS A 66 -21.50 -33.56 -20.59
N GLY A 67 -21.30 -34.67 -19.88
CA GLY A 67 -22.34 -35.37 -19.11
C GLY A 67 -22.42 -34.91 -17.65
N THR A 68 -22.63 -35.86 -16.73
CA THR A 68 -22.65 -35.65 -15.29
C THR A 68 -21.47 -36.37 -14.62
N LEU A 69 -20.65 -35.62 -13.90
CA LEU A 69 -19.57 -36.15 -13.06
C LEU A 69 -19.96 -36.00 -11.59
N ASN A 70 -20.21 -37.11 -10.91
CA ASN A 70 -20.37 -37.16 -9.46
C ASN A 70 -19.03 -37.60 -8.86
N VAL A 71 -18.41 -36.73 -8.06
CA VAL A 71 -17.08 -36.98 -7.50
C VAL A 71 -16.99 -36.51 -6.06
N SER A 72 -16.30 -37.27 -5.20
CA SER A 72 -16.00 -36.78 -3.85
C SER A 72 -14.83 -35.81 -3.91
N VAL A 73 -13.67 -36.23 -4.41
CA VAL A 73 -12.48 -35.38 -4.50
C VAL A 73 -12.09 -35.18 -5.96
N LEU A 74 -12.02 -33.92 -6.38
CA LEU A 74 -11.53 -33.55 -7.71
C LEU A 74 -10.14 -32.90 -7.56
N GLN A 75 -9.12 -33.57 -8.10
CA GLN A 75 -7.75 -33.04 -8.20
C GLN A 75 -7.45 -32.77 -9.67
N ASN A 76 -7.23 -31.50 -10.02
CA ASN A 76 -7.03 -31.07 -11.39
C ASN A 76 -5.66 -30.38 -11.56
N ASN A 77 -4.65 -31.16 -11.92
CA ASN A 77 -3.31 -30.66 -12.27
C ASN A 77 -3.18 -30.36 -13.77
N GLY A 78 -4.04 -30.94 -14.62
CA GLY A 78 -4.11 -30.70 -16.07
C GLY A 78 -5.20 -29.71 -16.49
N ASN A 79 -5.89 -30.01 -17.59
CA ASN A 79 -6.98 -29.20 -18.12
C ASN A 79 -8.34 -29.89 -17.93
N THR A 80 -9.22 -29.33 -17.10
CA THR A 80 -10.62 -29.77 -17.02
C THR A 80 -11.51 -28.77 -17.74
N VAL A 81 -12.16 -29.21 -18.81
CA VAL A 81 -13.01 -28.41 -19.66
C VAL A 81 -14.40 -29.03 -19.83
N GLY A 82 -15.36 -28.24 -20.26
CA GLY A 82 -16.65 -28.72 -20.70
C GLY A 82 -17.82 -28.22 -19.85
N ASN A 83 -19.00 -28.38 -20.42
CA ASN A 83 -20.23 -27.74 -19.97
C ASN A 83 -21.21 -28.69 -19.30
N GLY A 84 -20.74 -29.89 -18.93
CA GLY A 84 -21.51 -30.84 -18.15
C GLY A 84 -21.80 -30.39 -16.72
N ILE A 85 -22.40 -31.28 -15.95
CA ILE A 85 -22.65 -31.12 -14.52
C ILE A 85 -21.46 -31.70 -13.76
N TYR A 86 -20.95 -30.94 -12.78
CA TYR A 86 -19.93 -31.37 -11.83
C TYR A 86 -20.54 -31.35 -10.43
N ASN A 87 -20.83 -32.52 -9.88
CA ASN A 87 -21.34 -32.70 -8.52
C ASN A 87 -20.20 -33.11 -7.60
N ILE A 88 -19.64 -32.16 -6.86
CA ILE A 88 -18.47 -32.35 -6.01
C ILE A 88 -18.91 -32.41 -4.55
N THR A 89 -18.65 -33.51 -3.84
CA THR A 89 -19.07 -33.71 -2.42
C THR A 89 -17.94 -33.58 -1.40
N GLY A 90 -16.69 -33.47 -1.84
CA GLY A 90 -15.48 -33.22 -1.03
C GLY A 90 -14.62 -32.10 -1.65
N ASP A 91 -13.31 -32.11 -1.41
CA ASP A 91 -12.45 -31.01 -1.83
C ASP A 91 -12.25 -30.94 -3.34
N PHE A 92 -12.18 -29.71 -3.86
CA PHE A 92 -11.79 -29.42 -5.23
C PHE A 92 -10.45 -28.68 -5.23
N THR A 93 -9.40 -29.38 -5.65
CA THR A 93 -8.06 -28.80 -5.82
C THR A 93 -7.76 -28.70 -7.31
N SER A 94 -7.27 -27.55 -7.76
CA SER A 94 -6.85 -27.36 -9.15
C SER A 94 -5.56 -26.56 -9.21
N THR A 95 -4.46 -27.16 -9.64
CA THR A 95 -3.24 -26.40 -9.99
C THR A 95 -3.20 -26.07 -11.49
N GLY A 96 -3.92 -26.83 -12.30
CA GLY A 96 -4.14 -26.57 -13.72
C GLY A 96 -5.37 -25.69 -14.00
N THR A 97 -5.88 -25.77 -15.23
CA THR A 97 -7.02 -24.94 -15.68
C THR A 97 -8.34 -25.67 -15.48
N PHE A 98 -9.34 -24.98 -14.93
CA PHE A 98 -10.73 -25.41 -14.96
C PHE A 98 -11.57 -24.41 -15.76
N PHE A 99 -12.31 -24.86 -16.76
CA PHE A 99 -13.13 -23.99 -17.59
C PHE A 99 -14.46 -24.61 -17.98
N SER A 100 -15.55 -23.97 -17.55
CA SER A 100 -16.91 -24.27 -17.98
C SER A 100 -17.59 -23.01 -18.53
N ALA A 101 -17.99 -23.05 -19.79
CA ALA A 101 -18.60 -21.92 -20.49
C ALA A 101 -20.13 -21.86 -20.35
N SER A 102 -20.79 -23.00 -20.07
CA SER A 102 -22.24 -23.05 -19.88
C SER A 102 -22.73 -24.11 -18.87
N GLY A 103 -21.81 -24.79 -18.17
CA GLY A 103 -22.14 -25.90 -17.26
C GLY A 103 -22.46 -25.47 -15.82
N ASN A 104 -22.79 -26.47 -15.00
CA ASN A 104 -23.13 -26.29 -13.59
C ASN A 104 -22.11 -27.01 -12.71
N VAL A 105 -21.53 -26.29 -11.76
CA VAL A 105 -20.67 -26.86 -10.72
C VAL A 105 -21.36 -26.74 -9.37
N TYR A 106 -21.58 -27.88 -8.73
CA TYR A 106 -22.19 -27.97 -7.42
C TYR A 106 -21.17 -28.41 -6.37
N MET A 107 -21.05 -27.63 -5.31
CA MET A 107 -20.37 -28.02 -4.08
C MET A 107 -21.44 -28.55 -3.11
N ASN A 108 -21.64 -29.87 -3.10
CA ASN A 108 -22.78 -30.58 -2.48
C ASN A 108 -22.40 -31.40 -1.23
N GLY A 109 -21.20 -31.21 -0.68
CA GLY A 109 -20.70 -32.00 0.45
C GLY A 109 -21.47 -31.82 1.76
N THR A 110 -21.26 -32.75 2.69
CA THR A 110 -21.80 -32.64 4.06
C THR A 110 -20.78 -32.09 5.05
N SER A 111 -19.51 -32.48 4.89
CA SER A 111 -18.36 -31.91 5.59
C SER A 111 -17.91 -30.60 4.94
N ALA A 112 -17.13 -29.78 5.65
CA ALA A 112 -16.57 -28.56 5.07
C ALA A 112 -15.72 -28.90 3.82
N GLN A 113 -15.94 -28.17 2.73
CA GLN A 113 -15.21 -28.33 1.47
C GLN A 113 -14.25 -27.16 1.23
N LYS A 114 -13.13 -27.45 0.58
CA LYS A 114 -12.19 -26.45 0.08
C LYS A 114 -12.19 -26.40 -1.45
N MET A 115 -11.99 -25.20 -1.97
CA MET A 115 -11.71 -24.93 -3.37
C MET A 115 -10.32 -24.27 -3.44
N ASP A 116 -9.27 -25.08 -3.49
CA ASP A 116 -7.88 -24.63 -3.63
C ASP A 116 -7.54 -24.57 -5.12
N LEU A 117 -7.74 -23.41 -5.76
CA LEU A 117 -7.76 -23.30 -7.21
C LEU A 117 -6.73 -22.30 -7.76
N GLY A 118 -6.05 -22.70 -8.84
CA GLY A 118 -5.37 -21.84 -9.80
C GLY A 118 -6.38 -21.09 -10.66
N THR A 119 -6.17 -21.05 -11.97
CA THR A 119 -7.09 -20.40 -12.91
C THR A 119 -8.35 -21.24 -13.09
N ALA A 120 -9.50 -20.71 -12.67
CA ALA A 120 -10.79 -21.40 -12.76
C ALA A 120 -11.90 -20.47 -13.22
N THR A 121 -12.63 -20.88 -14.28
CA THR A 121 -13.83 -20.19 -14.75
C THR A 121 -15.03 -21.11 -14.63
N PHE A 122 -16.01 -20.67 -13.87
CA PHE A 122 -17.30 -21.30 -13.71
C PHE A 122 -18.36 -20.51 -14.48
N TYR A 123 -19.24 -21.20 -15.20
CA TYR A 123 -20.46 -20.54 -15.69
C TYR A 123 -21.45 -20.36 -14.54
N ASN A 124 -21.94 -21.47 -13.98
CA ASN A 124 -22.72 -21.49 -12.75
C ASN A 124 -21.94 -22.20 -11.64
N LEU A 125 -21.82 -21.55 -10.48
CA LEU A 125 -21.28 -22.13 -9.26
C LEU A 125 -22.38 -22.15 -8.19
N ILE A 126 -22.74 -23.34 -7.71
CA ILE A 126 -23.82 -23.55 -6.75
C ILE A 126 -23.23 -24.11 -5.46
N ILE A 127 -23.38 -23.35 -4.38
CA ILE A 127 -22.96 -23.71 -3.03
C ILE A 127 -24.15 -24.30 -2.29
N ASN A 128 -24.13 -25.62 -2.11
CA ASN A 128 -25.17 -26.38 -1.42
C ASN A 128 -24.65 -27.18 -0.20
N ASN A 129 -23.35 -27.09 0.06
CA ASN A 129 -22.65 -27.77 1.14
C ASN A 129 -23.27 -27.47 2.51
N THR A 130 -23.58 -28.49 3.31
CA THR A 130 -24.26 -28.29 4.61
C THR A 130 -23.41 -27.60 5.68
N ALA A 131 -22.08 -27.68 5.60
CA ALA A 131 -21.17 -27.06 6.56
C ALA A 131 -20.67 -25.69 6.07
N SER A 132 -19.73 -25.68 5.12
CA SER A 132 -19.24 -24.49 4.42
C SER A 132 -18.34 -24.87 3.24
N VAL A 133 -18.29 -24.02 2.22
CA VAL A 133 -17.25 -24.06 1.16
C VAL A 133 -16.30 -22.89 1.35
N THR A 134 -14.99 -23.13 1.29
CA THR A 134 -13.97 -22.08 1.36
C THR A 134 -13.19 -22.01 0.05
N LEU A 135 -13.20 -20.85 -0.59
CA LEU A 135 -12.44 -20.54 -1.80
C LEU A 135 -11.07 -19.98 -1.44
N ASN A 136 -10.02 -20.66 -1.92
CA ASN A 136 -8.64 -20.24 -1.85
C ASN A 136 -8.07 -20.09 -3.26
N SER A 137 -8.38 -18.96 -3.90
CA SER A 137 -7.89 -18.61 -5.23
C SER A 137 -7.75 -17.10 -5.40
N THR A 138 -6.91 -16.67 -6.33
CA THR A 138 -6.84 -15.27 -6.78
C THR A 138 -7.30 -15.09 -8.22
N GLN A 139 -7.69 -16.20 -8.88
CA GLN A 139 -7.93 -16.27 -10.33
C GLN A 139 -9.22 -17.06 -10.64
N THR A 140 -10.17 -17.05 -9.71
CA THR A 140 -11.51 -17.63 -9.94
C THR A 140 -12.48 -16.59 -10.47
N MET A 141 -13.20 -16.97 -11.53
CA MET A 141 -14.27 -16.17 -12.12
C MET A 141 -15.57 -16.99 -12.22
N VAL A 142 -16.70 -16.36 -11.91
CA VAL A 142 -18.05 -16.87 -12.15
C VAL A 142 -18.73 -15.98 -13.18
N THR A 143 -19.07 -16.53 -14.34
CA THR A 143 -19.51 -15.72 -15.50
C THR A 143 -21.01 -15.51 -15.60
N ASN A 144 -21.83 -16.42 -15.07
CA ASN A 144 -23.30 -16.31 -15.11
C ASN A 144 -23.96 -16.21 -13.73
N MET A 145 -23.82 -17.21 -12.86
CA MET A 145 -24.48 -17.19 -11.56
C MET A 145 -23.66 -17.85 -10.46
N LEU A 146 -23.45 -17.12 -9.37
CA LEU A 146 -23.05 -17.67 -8.08
C LEU A 146 -24.30 -17.80 -7.21
N THR A 147 -24.68 -19.04 -6.88
CA THR A 147 -25.81 -19.32 -6.00
C THR A 147 -25.32 -19.87 -4.68
N ILE A 148 -25.71 -19.24 -3.58
CA ILE A 148 -25.51 -19.76 -2.22
C ILE A 148 -26.90 -20.10 -1.70
N ASN A 149 -27.18 -21.40 -1.56
CA ASN A 149 -28.50 -21.87 -1.15
C ASN A 149 -28.80 -21.45 0.30
N ALA A 150 -30.09 -21.47 0.65
CA ALA A 150 -30.54 -21.12 1.99
C ALA A 150 -29.79 -21.93 3.06
N THR A 151 -29.41 -21.27 4.16
CA THR A 151 -28.62 -21.82 5.28
C THR A 151 -27.18 -22.26 4.95
N LYS A 152 -26.74 -22.18 3.69
CA LYS A 152 -25.39 -22.58 3.26
C LYS A 152 -24.39 -21.44 3.40
N LYS A 153 -23.10 -21.77 3.42
CA LYS A 153 -22.01 -20.82 3.64
C LYS A 153 -20.92 -20.95 2.60
N PHE A 154 -20.55 -19.83 2.01
CA PHE A 154 -19.42 -19.67 1.11
C PHE A 154 -18.47 -18.61 1.66
N LYS A 155 -17.21 -18.99 1.77
CA LYS A 155 -16.15 -18.15 2.33
C LYS A 155 -15.09 -17.88 1.26
N ILE A 156 -14.64 -16.64 1.15
CA ILE A 156 -13.44 -16.30 0.39
C ILE A 156 -12.33 -16.10 1.41
N GLU A 157 -11.25 -16.88 1.29
CA GLU A 157 -10.14 -16.89 2.25
C GLU A 157 -9.37 -15.56 2.27
N ALA A 158 -8.67 -15.27 3.37
CA ALA A 158 -7.86 -14.05 3.48
C ALA A 158 -6.80 -13.97 2.37
N ALA A 159 -6.54 -12.75 1.88
CA ALA A 159 -5.64 -12.46 0.75
C ALA A 159 -6.04 -13.13 -0.59
N LYS A 160 -7.25 -13.69 -0.69
CA LYS A 160 -7.80 -14.31 -1.89
C LYS A 160 -8.86 -13.43 -2.53
N SER A 161 -9.28 -13.80 -3.74
CA SER A 161 -10.25 -13.01 -4.47
C SER A 161 -11.16 -13.81 -5.40
N LEU A 162 -12.32 -13.22 -5.67
CA LEU A 162 -13.33 -13.74 -6.58
C LEU A 162 -13.85 -12.63 -7.49
N THR A 163 -14.03 -12.95 -8.77
CA THR A 163 -14.77 -12.12 -9.72
C THR A 163 -16.07 -12.81 -10.09
N VAL A 164 -17.20 -12.11 -9.95
CA VAL A 164 -18.50 -12.54 -10.46
C VAL A 164 -18.97 -11.51 -11.48
N THR A 165 -18.84 -11.82 -12.78
CA THR A 165 -19.33 -10.91 -13.84
C THR A 165 -20.83 -11.05 -14.05
N GLY A 166 -21.38 -12.21 -13.72
CA GLY A 166 -22.82 -12.48 -13.72
C GLY A 166 -23.52 -11.99 -12.45
N THR A 167 -24.39 -12.82 -11.89
CA THR A 167 -25.22 -12.47 -10.72
C THR A 167 -24.87 -13.29 -9.49
N ILE A 168 -25.03 -12.70 -8.29
CA ILE A 168 -24.93 -13.38 -7.01
C ILE A 168 -26.33 -13.54 -6.41
N SER A 169 -26.77 -14.78 -6.23
CA SER A 169 -27.97 -15.12 -5.47
C SER A 169 -27.55 -15.72 -4.13
N ASN A 170 -27.49 -14.89 -3.07
CA ASN A 170 -27.17 -15.35 -1.73
C ASN A 170 -28.43 -15.51 -0.87
N LEU A 171 -28.97 -16.73 -0.82
CA LEU A 171 -30.12 -17.10 0.00
C LEU A 171 -29.71 -17.48 1.44
N GLY A 172 -28.41 -17.57 1.74
CA GLY A 172 -27.88 -17.80 3.08
C GLY A 172 -27.86 -16.55 3.98
N GLY A 173 -28.28 -15.39 3.47
CA GLY A 173 -28.23 -14.12 4.19
C GLY A 173 -26.80 -13.64 4.45
N THR A 174 -26.58 -12.79 5.46
CA THR A 174 -25.24 -12.26 5.78
C THR A 174 -24.25 -13.33 6.22
N ASN A 175 -24.75 -14.44 6.77
CA ASN A 175 -23.93 -15.62 7.10
C ASN A 175 -23.60 -16.50 5.89
N GLY A 176 -24.27 -16.27 4.76
CA GLY A 176 -24.12 -17.07 3.55
C GLY A 176 -22.87 -16.75 2.74
N LEU A 177 -22.46 -15.49 2.69
CA LEU A 177 -21.26 -15.04 2.00
C LEU A 177 -20.35 -14.31 2.97
N ILE A 178 -19.14 -14.85 3.17
CA ILE A 178 -18.17 -14.32 4.13
C ILE A 178 -16.84 -14.02 3.43
N LEU A 179 -16.37 -12.78 3.53
CA LEU A 179 -15.06 -12.36 3.07
C LEU A 179 -14.12 -12.33 4.28
N ILE A 180 -13.16 -13.24 4.32
CA ILE A 180 -12.27 -13.43 5.48
C ILE A 180 -11.15 -12.39 5.49
N SER A 181 -10.76 -11.96 6.68
CA SER A 181 -9.57 -11.15 6.91
C SER A 181 -8.81 -11.65 8.13
N ASN A 182 -7.50 -11.79 7.99
CA ASN A 182 -6.59 -12.17 9.06
C ASN A 182 -5.20 -11.54 8.81
N SER A 183 -4.17 -11.98 9.52
CA SER A 183 -2.80 -11.44 9.38
C SER A 183 -2.18 -11.59 7.98
N SER A 184 -2.69 -12.49 7.13
CA SER A 184 -2.24 -12.62 5.73
C SER A 184 -2.83 -11.56 4.80
N GLY A 185 -3.92 -10.90 5.17
CA GLY A 185 -4.59 -9.87 4.38
C GLY A 185 -6.11 -10.00 4.39
N MET A 186 -6.75 -9.50 3.34
CA MET A 186 -8.20 -9.42 3.23
C MET A 186 -8.72 -10.06 1.93
N ALA A 187 -9.86 -10.72 2.00
CA ALA A 187 -10.58 -11.19 0.82
C ALA A 187 -11.11 -10.02 -0.03
N SER A 188 -11.12 -10.18 -1.35
CA SER A 188 -11.68 -9.19 -2.31
C SER A 188 -12.73 -9.83 -3.23
N LEU A 189 -13.84 -9.13 -3.44
CA LEU A 189 -14.94 -9.58 -4.30
C LEU A 189 -15.33 -8.50 -5.30
N ILE A 190 -15.09 -8.78 -6.58
CA ILE A 190 -15.63 -7.97 -7.67
C ILE A 190 -16.96 -8.57 -8.11
N HIS A 191 -18.02 -7.79 -8.05
CA HIS A 191 -19.36 -8.16 -8.54
C HIS A 191 -20.14 -6.92 -8.97
N ASN A 192 -21.23 -7.15 -9.70
CA ASN A 192 -22.17 -6.10 -10.14
C ASN A 192 -23.59 -6.26 -9.57
N THR A 193 -23.84 -7.27 -8.74
CA THR A 193 -25.16 -7.51 -8.14
C THR A 193 -25.45 -6.54 -6.99
N GLN A 194 -26.62 -5.92 -7.02
CA GLN A 194 -27.09 -5.04 -5.94
C GLN A 194 -27.59 -5.83 -4.74
N ASN A 195 -27.52 -5.22 -3.55
CA ASN A 195 -28.14 -5.73 -2.31
C ASN A 195 -27.72 -7.16 -1.92
N VAL A 196 -26.48 -7.57 -2.20
CA VAL A 196 -25.98 -8.89 -1.78
C VAL A 196 -25.72 -8.87 -0.28
N PRO A 197 -26.43 -9.65 0.55
CA PRO A 197 -26.12 -9.74 1.97
C PRO A 197 -24.79 -10.48 2.16
N ALA A 198 -23.90 -9.96 3.01
CA ALA A 198 -22.61 -10.57 3.30
C ALA A 198 -22.05 -10.12 4.66
N THR A 199 -21.07 -10.86 5.14
CA THR A 199 -20.17 -10.47 6.23
C THR A 199 -18.78 -10.22 5.66
N VAL A 200 -18.26 -9.02 5.84
CA VAL A 200 -16.91 -8.63 5.42
C VAL A 200 -16.05 -8.42 6.65
N GLN A 201 -15.08 -9.29 6.86
CA GLN A 201 -14.19 -9.24 8.01
C GLN A 201 -13.09 -8.21 7.81
N ARG A 202 -12.62 -7.64 8.92
CA ARG A 202 -11.55 -6.66 8.98
C ARG A 202 -10.62 -6.97 10.14
N TYR A 203 -9.45 -7.52 9.82
CA TYR A 203 -8.35 -7.69 10.77
C TYR A 203 -7.70 -6.33 11.06
N ILE A 204 -7.61 -5.96 12.34
CA ILE A 204 -7.01 -4.72 12.82
C ILE A 204 -5.63 -5.06 13.36
N SER A 205 -4.59 -5.01 12.53
CA SER A 205 -3.21 -5.31 12.95
C SER A 205 -2.60 -4.19 13.79
N GLY A 206 -1.73 -4.53 14.74
CA GLY A 206 -0.88 -3.57 15.44
C GLY A 206 -0.86 -3.79 16.96
N ALA A 207 -0.13 -2.93 17.66
CA ALA A 207 -0.21 -2.84 19.10
C ALA A 207 -1.64 -2.47 19.53
N PRO A 208 -2.06 -2.82 20.76
CA PRO A 208 -3.24 -2.23 21.36
C PRO A 208 -3.25 -0.72 21.15
N GLU A 209 -4.44 -0.17 20.86
CA GLU A 209 -4.66 1.27 20.74
C GLU A 209 -4.00 1.91 19.50
N ALA A 210 -3.38 1.11 18.62
CA ALA A 210 -2.89 1.59 17.34
C ALA A 210 -4.06 1.98 16.42
N TYR A 211 -4.09 3.24 16.01
CA TYR A 211 -5.11 3.76 15.12
C TYR A 211 -5.01 3.20 13.69
N GLN A 212 -6.16 2.83 13.13
CA GLN A 212 -6.33 2.31 11.78
C GLN A 212 -7.36 3.11 11.00
N PHE A 213 -7.10 3.33 9.71
CA PHE A 213 -8.03 3.97 8.79
C PHE A 213 -9.00 2.96 8.23
N LEU A 214 -10.30 3.19 8.39
CA LEU A 214 -11.37 2.27 8.01
C LEU A 214 -12.40 2.91 7.08
N SER A 215 -13.12 2.07 6.34
CA SER A 215 -14.35 2.41 5.61
C SER A 215 -15.25 1.19 5.51
N ALA A 216 -16.57 1.41 5.42
CA ALA A 216 -17.54 0.32 5.39
C ALA A 216 -17.80 -0.16 3.95
N PRO A 217 -17.61 -1.46 3.66
CA PRO A 217 -17.88 -2.06 2.37
C PRO A 217 -19.35 -2.51 2.22
N VAL A 218 -20.17 -2.29 3.25
CA VAL A 218 -21.57 -2.67 3.32
C VAL A 218 -22.44 -1.47 3.70
N SER A 219 -23.73 -1.57 3.38
CA SER A 219 -24.81 -0.69 3.83
C SER A 219 -25.30 -1.13 5.21
N ASN A 220 -25.86 -0.19 5.98
CA ASN A 220 -26.69 -0.46 7.16
C ASN A 220 -25.99 -1.20 8.31
N GLN A 221 -24.65 -1.19 8.35
CA GLN A 221 -23.92 -1.66 9.52
C GLN A 221 -23.98 -0.60 10.61
N ASN A 222 -24.72 -0.88 11.69
CA ASN A 222 -24.76 -0.03 12.87
C ASN A 222 -23.38 0.05 13.56
N ILE A 223 -23.04 1.23 14.08
CA ILE A 223 -21.86 1.46 14.91
C ILE A 223 -22.21 1.12 16.36
N SER A 224 -22.33 -0.17 16.65
CA SER A 224 -22.71 -0.70 17.96
C SER A 224 -22.16 -2.11 18.17
N GLY A 225 -22.38 -2.68 19.37
CA GLY A 225 -22.01 -4.06 19.68
C GLY A 225 -20.49 -4.28 19.56
N SER A 226 -20.08 -5.15 18.64
CA SER A 226 -18.66 -5.48 18.43
C SER A 226 -17.80 -4.28 17.98
N TRP A 227 -18.41 -3.23 17.42
CA TRP A 227 -17.73 -1.98 17.09
C TRP A 227 -17.50 -1.07 18.29
N ASN A 228 -18.31 -1.23 19.36
CA ASN A 228 -18.21 -0.46 20.61
C ASN A 228 -17.92 -1.39 21.81
N PRO A 229 -16.78 -2.11 21.83
CA PRO A 229 -16.45 -3.01 22.94
C PRO A 229 -16.27 -2.25 24.26
N ILE A 230 -16.56 -2.93 25.37
CA ILE A 230 -16.25 -2.46 26.72
C ILE A 230 -14.74 -2.69 26.98
N GLY A 231 -14.12 -1.83 27.77
CA GLY A 231 -12.71 -1.93 28.10
C GLY A 231 -12.33 -1.10 29.32
N THR A 232 -11.05 -0.78 29.43
CA THR A 232 -10.44 -0.13 30.59
C THR A 232 -10.06 1.33 30.36
N TYR A 233 -10.43 1.93 29.22
CA TYR A 233 -10.28 3.38 29.06
C TYR A 233 -11.04 4.13 30.15
N GLY A 234 -10.64 5.39 30.41
CA GLY A 234 -11.22 6.21 31.48
C GLY A 234 -12.73 6.45 31.36
N ASN A 235 -13.30 6.22 30.18
CA ASN A 235 -14.73 6.28 29.87
C ASN A 235 -15.42 4.89 29.84
N GLY A 236 -14.71 3.81 30.20
CA GLY A 236 -15.18 2.43 30.20
C GLY A 236 -15.22 1.74 28.83
N THR A 237 -14.76 2.40 27.76
CA THR A 237 -14.70 1.78 26.43
C THR A 237 -13.41 0.98 26.23
N GLY A 238 -13.44 0.04 25.29
CA GLY A 238 -12.28 -0.70 24.79
C GLY A 238 -11.91 -0.31 23.35
N TYR A 239 -12.38 0.87 22.93
CA TYR A 239 -12.24 1.38 21.57
C TYR A 239 -12.23 2.90 21.55
N ASP A 240 -11.67 3.38 20.45
CA ASP A 240 -11.74 4.75 20.00
C ASP A 240 -12.23 4.79 18.55
N LEU A 241 -13.21 5.65 18.25
CA LEU A 241 -13.71 5.87 16.90
C LEU A 241 -13.85 7.37 16.64
N TYR A 242 -13.21 7.85 15.57
CA TYR A 242 -13.25 9.24 15.16
C TYR A 242 -13.62 9.39 13.69
N ILE A 243 -14.16 10.56 13.37
CA ILE A 243 -14.32 11.08 12.01
C ILE A 243 -13.55 12.39 11.90
N TYR A 244 -13.02 12.67 10.71
CA TYR A 244 -12.39 13.94 10.40
C TYR A 244 -13.43 14.90 9.80
N ASN A 245 -13.48 16.14 10.27
CA ASN A 245 -14.37 17.17 9.73
C ASN A 245 -13.55 18.29 9.08
N GLU A 246 -13.55 18.41 7.76
CA GLU A 246 -12.73 19.42 7.06
C GLU A 246 -13.06 20.88 7.41
N PRO A 247 -14.35 21.31 7.52
CA PRO A 247 -14.69 22.70 7.85
C PRO A 247 -14.18 23.14 9.22
N THR A 248 -14.08 22.21 10.17
CA THR A 248 -13.46 22.42 11.49
C THR A 248 -12.41 21.32 11.66
N PRO A 249 -11.20 21.46 11.11
CA PRO A 249 -10.26 20.38 10.76
C PRO A 249 -9.75 19.59 11.98
N CYS A 250 -10.62 18.80 12.56
CA CYS A 250 -10.43 18.12 13.82
C CYS A 250 -11.00 16.70 13.73
N TRP A 251 -10.44 15.83 14.56
CA TRP A 251 -10.97 14.50 14.80
C TRP A 251 -12.08 14.59 15.85
N THR A 252 -13.30 14.24 15.47
CA THR A 252 -14.46 14.21 16.36
C THR A 252 -14.71 12.79 16.85
N TYR A 253 -14.61 12.60 18.17
CA TYR A 253 -14.85 11.32 18.83
C TYR A 253 -16.33 10.92 18.78
N GLN A 254 -16.61 9.62 18.66
CA GLN A 254 -17.98 9.09 18.61
C GLN A 254 -18.86 9.50 19.80
N LEU A 255 -18.29 9.54 21.02
CA LEU A 255 -19.04 9.90 22.22
C LEU A 255 -19.01 11.41 22.53
N ASN A 256 -18.49 12.25 21.62
CA ASN A 256 -18.51 13.69 21.82
C ASN A 256 -19.92 14.27 21.62
N LEU A 257 -20.55 14.64 22.73
CA LEU A 257 -21.90 15.23 22.78
C LEU A 257 -21.91 16.74 23.06
N THR A 258 -20.77 17.34 23.42
CA THR A 258 -20.73 18.70 23.99
C THR A 258 -19.80 19.65 23.26
N ALA A 259 -18.63 19.21 22.79
CA ALA A 259 -17.71 20.06 22.05
C ALA A 259 -18.11 20.14 20.58
N MET A 260 -18.25 21.34 20.01
CA MET A 260 -18.57 21.49 18.59
C MET A 260 -17.35 21.23 17.69
N PRO A 261 -17.51 20.53 16.55
CA PRO A 261 -18.72 19.83 16.13
C PRO A 261 -18.94 18.55 16.97
N THR A 262 -20.18 18.32 17.39
CA THR A 262 -20.56 17.06 18.05
C THR A 262 -20.68 15.95 17.02
N TRP A 263 -20.53 14.68 17.41
CA TRP A 263 -20.63 13.57 16.46
C TRP A 263 -21.94 13.59 15.67
N ALA A 264 -23.07 13.79 16.34
CA ALA A 264 -24.39 13.81 15.72
C ALA A 264 -24.59 15.00 14.75
N ALA A 265 -23.84 16.10 14.91
CA ALA A 265 -23.92 17.25 14.01
C ALA A 265 -23.25 16.99 12.64
N ILE A 266 -22.25 16.12 12.59
CA ILE A 266 -21.43 15.86 11.39
C ILE A 266 -21.45 14.38 10.94
N HIS A 267 -22.25 13.56 11.61
CA HIS A 267 -22.53 12.18 11.24
C HIS A 267 -24.05 11.94 11.24
N PRO A 268 -24.66 11.79 10.06
CA PRO A 268 -26.12 11.86 9.92
C PRO A 268 -26.87 10.59 10.34
N THR A 269 -26.18 9.50 10.70
CA THR A 269 -26.84 8.21 10.99
C THR A 269 -26.17 7.46 12.15
N LEU A 270 -26.81 6.39 12.64
CA LEU A 270 -26.18 5.47 13.61
C LEU A 270 -25.33 4.37 12.94
N SER A 271 -25.31 4.32 11.61
CA SER A 271 -24.59 3.33 10.81
C SER A 271 -23.33 3.91 10.20
N PHE A 272 -22.40 3.06 9.77
CA PHE A 272 -21.31 3.53 8.90
C PHE A 272 -21.88 4.14 7.60
N VAL A 273 -21.27 5.24 7.17
CA VAL A 273 -21.65 5.98 5.96
C VAL A 273 -20.78 5.51 4.80
N LYS A 274 -21.42 5.18 3.67
CA LYS A 274 -20.72 4.72 2.45
C LYS A 274 -19.76 5.79 1.96
N GLY A 275 -18.52 5.39 1.65
CA GLY A 275 -17.47 6.29 1.14
C GLY A 275 -16.80 7.18 2.19
N LYS A 276 -17.25 7.15 3.45
CA LYS A 276 -16.63 7.91 4.55
C LYS A 276 -15.41 7.17 5.12
N GLY A 277 -14.38 7.92 5.50
CA GLY A 277 -13.24 7.42 6.27
C GLY A 277 -13.51 7.50 7.77
N TYR A 278 -13.05 6.50 8.52
CA TYR A 278 -13.13 6.41 9.97
C TYR A 278 -11.75 6.10 10.56
N LEU A 279 -11.42 6.70 11.70
CA LEU A 279 -10.21 6.37 12.45
C LEU A 279 -10.61 5.52 13.64
N TYR A 280 -10.08 4.31 13.74
CA TYR A 280 -10.49 3.35 14.75
C TYR A 280 -9.29 2.74 15.46
N ALA A 281 -9.34 2.68 16.78
CA ALA A 281 -8.40 1.96 17.61
C ALA A 281 -9.16 1.11 18.64
N THR A 282 -8.47 0.10 19.18
CA THR A 282 -9.06 -0.81 20.15
C THR A 282 -8.00 -1.37 21.08
N GLN A 283 -8.38 -1.59 22.34
CA GLN A 283 -7.50 -2.16 23.36
C GLN A 283 -7.20 -3.64 23.13
N ALA A 284 -8.12 -4.36 22.48
CA ALA A 284 -7.87 -5.75 22.13
C ALA A 284 -6.70 -5.81 21.14
N PRO A 285 -5.69 -6.70 21.34
CA PRO A 285 -4.63 -6.87 20.37
C PRO A 285 -5.18 -7.60 19.15
N ASN A 286 -4.89 -7.06 17.96
CA ASN A 286 -5.15 -7.72 16.68
C ASN A 286 -6.57 -8.28 16.44
N PRO A 287 -7.67 -7.57 16.78
CA PRO A 287 -9.01 -8.12 16.65
C PRO A 287 -9.45 -8.20 15.19
N THR A 288 -10.38 -9.12 14.91
CA THR A 288 -11.10 -9.17 13.64
C THR A 288 -12.50 -8.62 13.85
N LYS A 289 -12.80 -7.46 13.25
CA LYS A 289 -14.13 -6.84 13.25
C LYS A 289 -14.92 -7.31 12.03
N GLU A 290 -16.24 -7.13 12.07
CA GLU A 290 -17.13 -7.57 11.00
C GLU A 290 -18.06 -6.44 10.55
N PHE A 291 -18.04 -6.16 9.25
CA PHE A 291 -19.04 -5.37 8.57
C PHE A 291 -20.11 -6.31 8.02
N ILE A 292 -21.30 -6.28 8.61
CA ILE A 292 -22.42 -7.16 8.34
C ILE A 292 -23.54 -6.33 7.71
N GLY A 293 -23.92 -6.65 6.48
CA GLY A 293 -24.95 -5.89 5.79
C GLY A 293 -25.05 -6.23 4.30
N LEU A 294 -25.54 -5.27 3.52
CA LEU A 294 -25.65 -5.40 2.07
C LEU A 294 -24.41 -4.81 1.41
N LEU A 295 -23.66 -5.60 0.63
CA LEU A 295 -22.47 -5.13 -0.09
C LEU A 295 -22.78 -3.86 -0.89
N ASN A 296 -21.93 -2.86 -0.72
CA ASN A 296 -21.99 -1.63 -1.51
C ASN A 296 -21.60 -1.94 -2.96
N ASN A 297 -22.39 -1.42 -3.91
CA ASN A 297 -22.21 -1.70 -5.33
C ASN A 297 -22.80 -0.58 -6.19
N GLY A 298 -22.30 -0.42 -7.41
CA GLY A 298 -22.73 0.62 -8.35
C GLY A 298 -22.07 1.96 -8.05
N ASN A 299 -22.70 3.05 -8.50
CA ASN A 299 -22.17 4.40 -8.32
C ASN A 299 -22.40 4.89 -6.88
N ILE A 300 -21.34 5.39 -6.25
CA ILE A 300 -21.34 5.94 -4.89
C ILE A 300 -20.76 7.35 -4.98
N SER A 301 -21.54 8.34 -4.56
CA SER A 301 -21.10 9.73 -4.46
C SER A 301 -20.93 10.10 -2.98
N TYR A 302 -19.82 10.76 -2.65
CA TYR A 302 -19.54 11.23 -1.30
C TYR A 302 -19.26 12.74 -1.33
N PRO A 303 -19.92 13.55 -0.47
CA PRO A 303 -19.72 14.99 -0.45
C PRO A 303 -18.35 15.35 0.13
N ILE A 304 -17.73 16.39 -0.41
CA ILE A 304 -16.43 16.91 0.02
C ILE A 304 -16.48 18.44 0.18
N THR A 305 -15.66 18.98 1.07
CA THR A 305 -15.63 20.42 1.38
C THR A 305 -14.22 21.00 1.26
N ASN A 306 -14.15 22.32 1.10
CA ASN A 306 -12.93 23.12 1.08
C ASN A 306 -13.13 24.41 1.90
N GLU A 307 -13.59 24.25 3.13
CA GLU A 307 -14.08 25.33 3.99
C GLU A 307 -13.15 25.62 5.17
N SER A 308 -12.15 24.79 5.41
CA SER A 308 -11.28 24.92 6.58
C SER A 308 -10.63 26.30 6.68
N PRO A 309 -10.61 26.93 7.86
CA PRO A 309 -9.85 28.16 8.09
C PRO A 309 -8.34 27.90 8.20
N ASP A 310 -7.93 26.67 8.51
CA ASP A 310 -6.53 26.28 8.58
C ASP A 310 -6.01 25.93 7.18
N LEU A 311 -5.17 26.80 6.63
CA LEU A 311 -4.63 26.65 5.27
C LEU A 311 -3.75 25.40 5.10
N THR A 312 -3.19 24.85 6.18
CA THR A 312 -2.32 23.66 6.13
C THR A 312 -3.10 22.39 5.82
N VAL A 313 -4.36 22.33 6.25
CA VAL A 313 -5.27 21.18 6.11
C VAL A 313 -6.54 21.50 5.32
N LYS A 314 -6.62 22.71 4.76
CA LYS A 314 -7.73 23.14 3.91
C LYS A 314 -7.90 22.25 2.68
N GLY A 315 -9.14 21.80 2.49
CA GLY A 315 -9.58 20.90 1.44
C GLY A 315 -9.29 19.43 1.73
N PHE A 316 -8.56 19.07 2.80
CA PHE A 316 -8.33 17.66 3.11
C PHE A 316 -9.63 16.99 3.57
N ASN A 317 -10.10 15.99 2.83
CA ASN A 317 -11.28 15.22 3.18
C ASN A 317 -10.88 13.77 3.45
N PHE A 318 -11.36 13.20 4.55
CA PHE A 318 -11.13 11.80 4.89
C PHE A 318 -12.26 10.93 4.36
N ILE A 319 -11.94 10.17 3.31
CA ILE A 319 -12.88 9.28 2.63
C ILE A 319 -12.38 7.84 2.75
N GLY A 320 -13.06 6.90 2.11
CA GLY A 320 -12.60 5.52 2.10
C GLY A 320 -13.17 4.70 0.97
N ASN A 321 -12.55 3.54 0.76
CA ASN A 321 -12.99 2.59 -0.24
C ASN A 321 -14.33 1.99 0.19
N PRO A 322 -15.42 2.29 -0.54
CA PRO A 322 -16.76 1.85 -0.15
C PRO A 322 -17.05 0.42 -0.57
N TYR A 323 -16.18 -0.25 -1.33
CA TYR A 323 -16.43 -1.56 -1.90
C TYR A 323 -15.70 -2.68 -1.15
N ALA A 324 -16.23 -3.90 -1.23
CA ALA A 324 -15.56 -5.11 -0.81
C ALA A 324 -14.47 -5.59 -1.80
N ALA A 325 -13.92 -4.67 -2.60
CA ALA A 325 -12.89 -4.92 -3.61
C ALA A 325 -11.80 -3.85 -3.54
N THR A 326 -10.58 -4.19 -3.90
CA THR A 326 -9.52 -3.20 -4.12
C THR A 326 -9.95 -2.23 -5.21
N ILE A 327 -9.72 -0.93 -5.01
CA ILE A 327 -9.95 0.11 -6.02
C ILE A 327 -8.63 0.67 -6.53
N ASP A 328 -8.61 1.05 -7.80
CA ASP A 328 -7.46 1.68 -8.45
C ASP A 328 -7.66 3.19 -8.58
N TRP A 329 -6.82 3.96 -7.89
CA TRP A 329 -6.82 5.41 -7.96
C TRP A 329 -6.36 5.95 -9.31
N SER A 330 -5.55 5.20 -10.05
CA SER A 330 -5.13 5.56 -11.40
C SER A 330 -6.12 5.07 -12.47
N ALA A 331 -7.28 4.52 -12.08
CA ALA A 331 -8.28 4.07 -13.04
C ALA A 331 -8.69 5.23 -13.96
N PRO A 332 -8.63 5.04 -15.30
CA PRO A 332 -8.90 6.11 -16.26
C PRO A 332 -10.39 6.46 -16.35
N THR A 333 -11.26 5.56 -15.89
CA THR A 333 -12.71 5.71 -15.91
C THR A 333 -13.32 5.29 -14.58
N GLY A 334 -14.51 5.81 -14.30
CA GLY A 334 -15.30 5.43 -13.13
C GLY A 334 -15.09 6.29 -11.90
N TRP A 335 -14.27 7.33 -12.01
CA TRP A 335 -14.11 8.39 -11.03
C TRP A 335 -14.69 9.72 -11.55
N THR A 336 -15.39 10.46 -10.69
CA THR A 336 -15.70 11.89 -10.90
C THR A 336 -14.90 12.70 -9.89
N ARG A 337 -13.98 13.55 -10.36
CA ARG A 337 -12.98 14.28 -9.55
C ARG A 337 -12.90 15.77 -9.88
N SER A 338 -13.93 16.32 -10.52
CA SER A 338 -13.96 17.74 -10.94
C SER A 338 -13.74 18.72 -9.77
N ASP A 339 -14.09 18.30 -8.56
CA ASP A 339 -13.99 19.13 -7.35
C ASP A 339 -12.68 18.90 -6.57
N LEU A 340 -11.79 18.01 -7.04
CA LEU A 340 -10.49 17.77 -6.43
C LEU A 340 -9.43 18.73 -6.96
N LEU A 341 -8.45 19.05 -6.12
CA LEU A 341 -7.29 19.84 -6.52
C LEU A 341 -6.43 19.05 -7.51
N LEU A 342 -6.29 19.58 -8.71
CA LEU A 342 -5.45 19.02 -9.76
C LEU A 342 -3.97 19.32 -9.43
N ALA A 343 -3.14 18.28 -9.43
CA ALA A 343 -1.69 18.35 -9.31
C ALA A 343 -1.05 17.60 -10.48
N THR A 344 -0.52 18.36 -11.43
CA THR A 344 0.29 17.86 -12.55
C THR A 344 -0.39 16.76 -13.37
N GLY A 345 -1.63 17.06 -13.78
CA GLY A 345 -2.46 16.17 -14.61
C GLY A 345 -3.21 15.07 -13.85
N GLY A 346 -3.02 14.96 -12.52
CA GLY A 346 -3.75 14.01 -11.69
C GLY A 346 -4.14 14.56 -10.32
N TYR A 347 -4.52 13.67 -9.42
CA TYR A 347 -5.05 13.99 -8.11
C TYR A 347 -4.28 13.21 -7.05
N ASN A 348 -3.87 13.88 -5.99
CA ASN A 348 -3.12 13.25 -4.90
C ASN A 348 -4.08 12.54 -3.92
N MET A 349 -3.64 11.39 -3.40
CA MET A 349 -4.19 10.76 -2.19
C MET A 349 -3.12 10.70 -1.10
N TRP A 350 -3.54 10.61 0.16
CA TRP A 350 -2.67 10.32 1.29
C TRP A 350 -3.19 9.12 2.08
N ILE A 351 -2.32 8.17 2.39
CA ILE A 351 -2.66 7.00 3.21
C ILE A 351 -1.67 6.91 4.36
N TRP A 352 -2.20 6.67 5.56
CA TRP A 352 -1.38 6.38 6.74
C TRP A 352 -0.65 5.04 6.58
N ASN A 353 0.69 5.06 6.71
CA ASN A 353 1.49 3.85 6.78
C ASN A 353 1.93 3.64 8.25
N PRO A 354 1.41 2.61 8.96
CA PRO A 354 1.75 2.35 10.35
C PRO A 354 3.20 1.88 10.55
N THR A 355 3.84 1.29 9.53
CA THR A 355 5.26 0.92 9.60
C THR A 355 6.17 2.14 9.50
N ALA A 356 5.78 3.14 8.70
CA ALA A 356 6.49 4.40 8.61
C ALA A 356 6.17 5.34 9.78
N ASN A 357 5.04 5.15 10.46
CA ASN A 357 4.43 6.16 11.35
C ASN A 357 4.26 7.52 10.65
N ASN A 358 3.95 7.51 9.35
CA ASN A 358 3.81 8.70 8.54
C ASN A 358 2.83 8.46 7.38
N TYR A 359 2.39 9.55 6.74
CA TYR A 359 1.53 9.47 5.55
C TYR A 359 2.37 9.28 4.30
N GLY A 360 1.96 8.36 3.44
CA GLY A 360 2.45 8.26 2.07
C GLY A 360 1.50 8.92 1.08
N VAL A 361 2.07 9.42 -0.02
CA VAL A 361 1.34 10.12 -1.09
C VAL A 361 1.41 9.34 -2.38
N TYR A 362 0.33 9.35 -3.16
CA TYR A 362 0.32 8.87 -4.53
C TYR A 362 -0.57 9.74 -5.44
N ASN A 363 -0.14 9.99 -6.68
CA ASN A 363 -0.86 10.80 -7.66
C ASN A 363 -1.55 9.92 -8.71
N SER A 364 -2.82 10.21 -9.05
CA SER A 364 -3.59 9.41 -10.02
C SER A 364 -3.05 9.42 -11.45
N ASN A 365 -2.19 10.39 -11.81
CA ASN A 365 -1.52 10.43 -13.11
C ASN A 365 -0.38 9.39 -13.23
N GLY A 366 -0.19 8.57 -12.19
CA GLY A 366 0.77 7.48 -12.18
C GLY A 366 2.09 7.84 -11.51
N GLY A 367 3.07 6.97 -11.72
CA GLY A 367 4.42 7.11 -11.19
C GLY A 367 4.64 6.37 -9.88
N THR A 368 5.44 6.95 -9.01
CA THR A 368 5.85 6.34 -7.74
C THR A 368 5.27 7.14 -6.58
N GLY A 369 4.79 6.46 -5.55
CA GLY A 369 4.36 7.10 -4.30
C GLY A 369 5.44 7.10 -3.22
N THR A 370 5.13 7.76 -2.10
CA THR A 370 5.99 7.80 -0.91
C THR A 370 5.51 6.86 0.19
N ASN A 371 6.40 6.47 1.11
CA ASN A 371 6.10 5.67 2.30
C ASN A 371 5.31 4.39 1.96
N GLY A 372 5.66 3.71 0.86
CA GLY A 372 5.03 2.46 0.42
C GLY A 372 3.60 2.61 -0.15
N VAL A 373 3.05 3.82 -0.21
CA VAL A 373 1.73 4.08 -0.81
C VAL A 373 1.82 3.97 -2.33
N ASN A 374 0.83 3.31 -2.93
CA ASN A 374 0.69 3.12 -4.37
C ASN A 374 -0.76 3.38 -4.81
N GLN A 375 -1.07 3.11 -6.08
CA GLN A 375 -2.40 3.38 -6.65
C GLN A 375 -3.56 2.56 -6.05
N TYR A 376 -3.27 1.45 -5.38
CA TYR A 376 -4.29 0.51 -4.93
C TYR A 376 -4.74 0.80 -3.51
N ILE A 377 -6.04 0.97 -3.34
CA ILE A 377 -6.67 1.19 -2.04
C ILE A 377 -7.44 -0.09 -1.69
N ALA A 378 -6.99 -0.80 -0.66
CA ALA A 378 -7.56 -2.09 -0.24
C ALA A 378 -9.05 -1.96 0.16
N PRO A 379 -9.83 -3.05 0.16
CA PRO A 379 -11.17 -3.04 0.76
C PRO A 379 -11.09 -2.52 2.19
N THR A 380 -12.09 -1.77 2.64
CA THR A 380 -12.18 -1.18 4.00
C THR A 380 -11.11 -0.15 4.37
N GLN A 381 -10.23 0.25 3.45
CA GLN A 381 -9.18 1.25 3.71
C GLN A 381 -9.76 2.67 3.63
N GLY A 382 -9.48 3.49 4.65
CA GLY A 382 -9.65 4.95 4.60
C GLY A 382 -8.43 5.65 4.01
N PHE A 383 -8.63 6.81 3.39
CA PHE A 383 -7.58 7.65 2.80
C PHE A 383 -8.01 9.11 2.70
N PHE A 384 -7.04 10.03 2.67
CA PHE A 384 -7.29 11.45 2.45
C PHE A 384 -7.18 11.81 0.98
N ILE A 385 -7.99 12.79 0.59
CA ILE A 385 -7.94 13.50 -0.70
C ILE A 385 -7.94 15.00 -0.42
N ARG A 386 -7.67 15.82 -1.44
CA ARG A 386 -7.75 17.28 -1.33
C ARG A 386 -8.74 17.88 -2.32
N ALA A 387 -9.77 18.54 -1.81
CA ALA A 387 -10.76 19.27 -2.57
C ALA A 387 -10.22 20.64 -3.00
N GLN A 388 -10.57 21.07 -4.20
CA GLN A 388 -10.44 22.44 -4.67
C GLN A 388 -11.72 23.24 -4.43
N ASN A 389 -12.87 22.58 -4.53
CA ASN A 389 -14.19 23.18 -4.33
C ASN A 389 -15.04 22.30 -3.42
N ASN A 390 -16.05 22.90 -2.79
CA ASN A 390 -17.15 22.12 -2.23
C ASN A 390 -17.86 21.37 -3.36
N GLY A 391 -18.18 20.11 -3.15
CA GLY A 391 -18.79 19.29 -4.18
C GLY A 391 -18.83 17.82 -3.82
N SER A 392 -18.50 16.94 -4.76
CA SER A 392 -18.51 15.50 -4.51
C SER A 392 -17.43 14.74 -5.27
N ILE A 393 -17.00 13.63 -4.69
CA ILE A 393 -16.25 12.59 -5.39
C ILE A 393 -17.20 11.43 -5.68
N ALA A 394 -17.22 10.94 -6.92
CA ALA A 394 -17.99 9.76 -7.29
C ALA A 394 -17.09 8.59 -7.69
N MET A 395 -17.49 7.40 -7.28
CA MET A 395 -16.87 6.11 -7.53
C MET A 395 -17.89 5.20 -8.21
N SER A 396 -17.48 4.44 -9.21
CA SER A 396 -18.31 3.40 -9.85
C SER A 396 -17.61 2.06 -9.83
N ASN A 397 -18.31 0.99 -10.20
CA ASN A 397 -17.70 -0.35 -10.27
C ASN A 397 -16.49 -0.45 -11.21
N ALA A 398 -16.35 0.46 -12.17
CA ALA A 398 -15.24 0.45 -13.14
C ALA A 398 -13.85 0.66 -12.52
N ILE A 399 -13.78 1.12 -11.26
CA ILE A 399 -12.50 1.33 -10.54
C ILE A 399 -12.06 0.09 -9.76
N LYS A 400 -12.92 -0.94 -9.63
CA LYS A 400 -12.63 -2.16 -8.89
C LYS A 400 -11.63 -3.00 -9.67
N VAL A 401 -10.58 -3.48 -9.03
CA VAL A 401 -9.52 -4.28 -9.66
C VAL A 401 -9.19 -5.51 -8.83
N GLN A 402 -8.81 -6.58 -9.52
CA GLN A 402 -8.21 -7.73 -8.85
C GLN A 402 -6.72 -7.49 -8.69
N THR A 403 -6.19 -7.83 -7.53
CA THR A 403 -4.76 -7.76 -7.29
C THR A 403 -4.32 -9.00 -6.53
N MET A 404 -3.22 -9.61 -6.95
CA MET A 404 -2.62 -10.73 -6.23
C MET A 404 -2.20 -10.25 -4.84
N GLY A 405 -2.75 -10.87 -3.78
CA GLY A 405 -2.47 -10.52 -2.39
C GLY A 405 -3.00 -9.13 -1.99
N ASN A 406 -4.20 -9.07 -1.41
CA ASN A 406 -4.68 -7.84 -0.78
C ASN A 406 -4.09 -7.70 0.63
N THR A 407 -2.76 -7.55 0.68
CA THR A 407 -2.07 -7.17 1.91
C THR A 407 -2.36 -5.70 2.22
N TRP A 408 -2.46 -5.37 3.51
CA TRP A 408 -2.58 -4.00 3.99
C TRP A 408 -1.30 -3.25 3.63
N LEU A 409 -1.43 -2.19 2.82
CA LEU A 409 -0.34 -1.44 2.19
C LEU A 409 0.65 -2.34 1.41
N LYS A 410 0.38 -2.56 0.12
CA LYS A 410 1.23 -3.43 -0.70
C LYS A 410 2.64 -2.89 -0.85
N GLU A 411 3.60 -3.78 -0.70
CA GLU A 411 4.94 -3.57 -1.20
C GLU A 411 4.97 -3.53 -2.75
N LYS A 412 5.96 -2.78 -3.23
CA LYS A 412 6.26 -2.35 -4.61
C LYS A 412 6.01 -3.44 -5.66
N ASN A 413 4.91 -3.35 -6.40
CA ASN A 413 4.82 -3.96 -7.73
C ASN A 413 5.47 -2.98 -8.71
N ASN A 414 6.52 -3.43 -9.42
CA ASN A 414 7.20 -2.65 -10.46
C ASN A 414 6.20 -2.31 -11.58
N SER A 415 5.59 -1.12 -11.51
CA SER A 415 4.74 -0.60 -12.57
C SER A 415 5.60 -0.19 -13.76
N THR A 416 5.64 -1.05 -14.76
CA THR A 416 6.15 -0.70 -16.09
C THR A 416 5.08 0.11 -16.83
N LYS A 417 5.12 1.45 -16.73
CA LYS A 417 4.61 2.41 -17.74
C LYS A 417 4.87 3.88 -17.34
N SER A 418 5.94 4.46 -17.89
CA SER A 418 5.95 5.67 -18.72
C SER A 418 7.36 6.23 -18.78
N SER A 419 8.01 5.98 -19.91
CA SER A 419 9.30 6.53 -20.31
C SER A 419 9.16 8.04 -20.55
N LYS A 420 9.52 8.87 -19.55
CA LYS A 420 10.03 10.26 -19.72
C LYS A 420 10.35 11.00 -18.40
N THR A 421 9.92 10.52 -17.24
CA THR A 421 10.20 11.19 -15.95
C THR A 421 11.21 10.42 -15.12
N SER A 422 12.28 11.09 -14.68
CA SER A 422 13.22 10.56 -13.68
C SER A 422 12.71 10.89 -12.28
N HIS A 423 12.99 10.05 -11.29
CA HIS A 423 12.60 10.32 -9.92
C HIS A 423 13.72 10.01 -8.93
N LEU A 424 13.70 10.74 -7.81
CA LEU A 424 14.59 10.56 -6.68
C LEU A 424 13.74 10.46 -5.41
N LYS A 425 13.85 9.33 -4.70
CA LYS A 425 13.21 9.18 -3.39
C LYS A 425 14.25 9.25 -2.28
N ILE A 426 13.98 10.09 -1.30
CA ILE A 426 14.82 10.27 -0.14
C ILE A 426 14.03 9.79 1.07
N LYS A 427 14.54 8.77 1.74
CA LYS A 427 13.98 8.21 2.95
C LYS A 427 14.88 8.53 4.13
N ILE A 428 14.31 9.03 5.22
CA ILE A 428 15.03 9.17 6.50
C ILE A 428 14.35 8.27 7.53
N SER A 429 15.11 7.36 8.13
CA SER A 429 14.62 6.40 9.11
C SER A 429 15.24 6.64 10.48
N SER A 430 14.47 6.47 11.54
CA SER A 430 15.01 6.38 12.89
C SER A 430 15.68 5.02 13.10
N ASN A 431 16.94 5.01 13.52
CA ASN A 431 17.67 3.76 13.78
C ASN A 431 17.17 3.05 15.05
N GLU A 432 16.37 3.74 15.86
CA GLU A 432 15.80 3.24 17.10
C GLU A 432 14.35 2.73 16.93
N GLY A 433 13.84 2.65 15.69
CA GLY A 433 12.55 2.02 15.38
C GLY A 433 11.31 2.91 15.58
N TYR A 434 11.47 4.23 15.69
CA TYR A 434 10.34 5.17 15.83
C TYR A 434 9.61 5.49 14.52
N GLY A 435 10.03 4.91 13.41
CA GLY A 435 9.44 5.10 12.08
C GLY A 435 10.41 5.71 11.09
N SER A 436 9.86 6.14 9.96
CA SER A 436 10.59 6.72 8.85
C SER A 436 9.69 7.66 8.05
N ASP A 437 10.29 8.52 7.26
CA ASP A 437 9.55 9.33 6.31
C ASP A 437 10.26 9.41 4.97
N GLU A 438 9.51 9.66 3.90
CA GLU A 438 9.97 9.63 2.53
C GLU A 438 9.40 10.79 1.73
N VAL A 439 10.28 11.47 1.00
CA VAL A 439 9.93 12.51 0.02
C VAL A 439 10.35 12.09 -1.37
N LEU A 440 9.71 12.69 -2.38
CA LEU A 440 9.88 12.35 -3.78
C LEU A 440 10.11 13.60 -4.63
N LEU A 441 11.21 13.60 -5.38
CA LEU A 441 11.42 14.53 -6.49
C LEU A 441 11.11 13.81 -7.79
N GLN A 442 10.33 14.42 -8.66
CA GLN A 442 10.12 13.93 -10.01
C GLN A 442 10.53 15.01 -11.01
N PHE A 443 11.29 14.61 -12.02
CA PHE A 443 11.83 15.48 -13.07
C PHE A 443 11.20 15.16 -14.43
N GLY A 444 11.31 16.08 -15.38
CA GLY A 444 10.81 15.95 -16.75
C GLY A 444 9.50 16.67 -17.02
N PHE A 445 9.09 17.57 -16.12
CA PHE A 445 7.89 18.40 -16.29
C PHE A 445 8.19 19.65 -17.12
N PRO A 446 7.21 20.24 -17.82
CA PRO A 446 7.45 21.44 -18.64
C PRO A 446 7.76 22.69 -17.81
N GLN A 447 7.41 22.68 -16.51
CA GLN A 447 7.64 23.77 -15.56
C GLN A 447 7.75 23.21 -14.14
N ASN A 448 8.38 23.96 -13.24
CA ASN A 448 8.45 23.61 -11.82
C ASN A 448 7.08 23.85 -11.16
N GLU A 449 6.55 22.84 -10.48
CA GLU A 449 5.29 22.90 -9.75
C GLU A 449 5.49 22.51 -8.28
N ALA A 450 4.65 23.07 -7.39
CA ALA A 450 4.72 22.81 -5.95
C ALA A 450 4.58 21.32 -5.63
N GLY A 451 3.70 20.61 -6.34
CA GLY A 451 3.49 19.18 -6.13
C GLY A 451 2.51 18.84 -5.02
N ALA A 452 2.84 17.87 -4.16
CA ALA A 452 1.90 17.35 -3.18
C ALA A 452 2.23 17.82 -1.76
N LEU A 453 1.25 18.44 -1.09
CA LEU A 453 1.36 18.85 0.32
C LEU A 453 1.76 17.71 1.23
N LYS A 454 2.55 18.05 2.25
CA LYS A 454 2.85 17.19 3.38
C LYS A 454 1.64 17.14 4.30
N LEU A 455 1.13 15.93 4.53
CA LEU A 455 0.24 15.67 5.66
C LEU A 455 1.11 15.16 6.80
N SER A 456 1.28 15.96 7.85
CA SER A 456 2.19 15.67 8.94
C SER A 456 1.69 14.50 9.80
N SER A 457 2.63 13.69 10.29
CA SER A 457 2.30 12.62 11.22
C SER A 457 1.76 13.20 12.54
N PRO A 458 0.65 12.67 13.09
CA PRO A 458 0.24 13.00 14.45
C PRO A 458 1.14 12.37 15.51
N ASN A 459 1.97 11.38 15.13
CA ASN A 459 2.95 10.78 16.03
C ASN A 459 4.21 11.65 16.06
N THR A 460 4.42 12.38 17.16
CA THR A 460 5.58 13.25 17.38
C THR A 460 6.90 12.50 17.50
N ASP A 461 6.86 11.18 17.65
CA ASP A 461 8.06 10.35 17.77
C ASP A 461 8.64 9.97 16.41
N ALA A 462 7.83 10.04 15.35
CA ALA A 462 8.26 9.75 14.00
C ALA A 462 9.07 10.94 13.43
N PRO A 463 10.16 10.68 12.69
CA PRO A 463 10.82 11.75 11.93
C PRO A 463 9.88 12.30 10.84
N SER A 464 10.08 13.57 10.48
CA SER A 464 9.41 14.19 9.34
C SER A 464 10.45 14.73 8.36
N VAL A 465 10.28 14.42 7.08
CA VAL A 465 11.09 14.95 5.98
C VAL A 465 10.16 15.55 4.93
N TYR A 466 10.49 16.73 4.42
CA TYR A 466 9.66 17.47 3.48
C TYR A 466 10.51 18.47 2.69
N PHE A 467 9.91 19.01 1.62
CA PHE A 467 10.42 20.18 0.92
C PHE A 467 9.61 21.39 1.32
N ASN A 468 10.25 22.54 1.47
CA ASN A 468 9.57 23.82 1.61
C ASN A 468 9.51 24.55 0.26
N TYR A 469 8.33 25.06 -0.11
CA TYR A 469 8.12 25.88 -1.28
C TYR A 469 7.00 26.89 -1.03
N ILE A 470 7.32 28.19 -1.03
CA ILE A 470 6.35 29.27 -0.84
C ILE A 470 5.47 29.01 0.41
N ASP A 471 6.13 28.87 1.56
CA ASP A 471 5.48 28.63 2.87
C ASP A 471 4.61 27.37 2.95
N GLN A 472 4.82 26.40 2.05
CA GLN A 472 4.15 25.10 2.08
C GLN A 472 5.15 23.96 2.22
N ASP A 473 4.80 23.01 3.07
CA ASP A 473 5.53 21.77 3.23
C ASP A 473 4.99 20.71 2.27
N LEU A 474 5.89 20.00 1.61
CA LEU A 474 5.58 19.14 0.47
C LEU A 474 6.25 17.78 0.62
N SER A 475 5.49 16.71 0.40
CA SER A 475 6.02 15.34 0.26
C SER A 475 6.57 15.07 -1.13
N VAL A 476 6.07 15.79 -2.15
CA VAL A 476 6.44 15.56 -3.56
C VAL A 476 6.65 16.90 -4.26
N ARG A 477 7.72 17.01 -5.05
CA ARG A 477 7.96 18.13 -5.98
C ARG A 477 7.99 17.61 -7.43
N TYR A 478 7.36 18.37 -8.33
CA TYR A 478 7.44 18.13 -9.78
C TYR A 478 8.29 19.22 -10.41
N LEU A 479 9.38 18.83 -11.05
CA LEU A 479 10.45 19.73 -11.47
C LEU A 479 10.75 19.56 -12.96
N THR A 480 11.31 20.59 -13.58
CA THR A 480 11.78 20.56 -14.97
C THR A 480 12.92 19.57 -15.13
N ASP A 481 14.10 19.94 -14.65
CA ASP A 481 15.30 19.13 -14.65
C ASP A 481 16.22 19.51 -13.48
N ILE A 482 17.35 18.81 -13.39
CA ILE A 482 18.35 19.03 -12.35
C ILE A 482 19.26 20.24 -12.62
N LEU A 483 19.28 20.81 -13.82
CA LEU A 483 20.10 21.97 -14.16
C LEU A 483 19.45 23.24 -13.63
N GLU A 484 18.15 23.38 -13.86
CA GLU A 484 17.34 24.47 -13.30
C GLU A 484 17.11 24.32 -11.79
N ASN A 485 17.11 23.07 -11.30
CA ASN A 485 16.94 22.73 -9.89
C ASN A 485 18.21 22.14 -9.29
N SER A 486 19.36 22.77 -9.54
CA SER A 486 20.68 22.28 -9.16
C SER A 486 20.93 22.17 -7.65
N ARG A 487 20.12 22.86 -6.85
CA ARG A 487 20.12 22.80 -5.39
C ARG A 487 18.69 22.72 -4.87
N ILE A 488 18.43 21.74 -4.00
CA ILE A 488 17.12 21.55 -3.40
C ILE A 488 17.30 21.43 -1.89
N PRO A 489 16.83 22.43 -1.11
CA PRO A 489 16.75 22.33 0.34
C PRO A 489 15.85 21.17 0.74
N LEU A 490 16.30 20.38 1.71
CA LEU A 490 15.58 19.25 2.28
C LEU A 490 15.40 19.50 3.79
N GLN A 491 14.15 19.67 4.20
CA GLN A 491 13.81 19.92 5.59
C GLN A 491 13.69 18.60 6.34
N PHE A 492 14.22 18.58 7.56
CA PHE A 492 14.17 17.43 8.43
C PHE A 492 13.86 17.85 9.87
N LYS A 493 12.78 17.29 10.41
CA LYS A 493 12.42 17.41 11.82
C LYS A 493 12.63 16.06 12.52
N PRO A 494 13.50 15.97 13.54
CA PRO A 494 13.66 14.75 14.32
C PRO A 494 12.42 14.49 15.17
N GLY A 495 12.14 13.20 15.42
CA GLY A 495 11.09 12.77 16.35
C GLY A 495 11.53 12.79 17.83
N ILE A 496 10.59 13.05 18.73
CA ILE A 496 10.69 13.26 20.20
C ILE A 496 11.59 14.43 20.65
N VAL A 497 11.04 15.13 21.65
CA VAL A 497 11.63 16.17 22.48
C VAL A 497 12.79 15.66 23.38
N GLY A 498 13.96 16.31 23.32
CA GLY A 498 14.97 16.21 24.39
C GLY A 498 16.05 15.11 24.31
N LYS A 499 16.22 14.40 23.18
CA LYS A 499 17.36 13.48 22.97
C LYS A 499 18.03 13.66 21.61
N ASN A 500 19.35 13.44 21.58
CA ASN A 500 20.15 13.37 20.35
C ASN A 500 20.09 11.92 19.82
N ARG A 501 19.37 11.68 18.72
CA ARG A 501 19.08 10.33 18.18
C ARG A 501 19.82 10.07 16.88
N GLU A 502 19.96 8.80 16.54
CA GLU A 502 20.58 8.34 15.29
C GLU A 502 19.54 8.11 14.19
N TYR A 503 19.85 8.64 13.00
CA TYR A 503 19.03 8.55 11.80
C TYR A 503 19.87 8.14 10.60
N SER A 504 19.23 7.41 9.70
CA SER A 504 19.80 6.96 8.43
C SER A 504 19.05 7.61 7.27
N LEU A 505 19.74 8.43 6.48
CA LEU A 505 19.23 8.93 5.18
C LEU A 505 19.64 7.95 4.09
N GLN A 506 18.68 7.53 3.28
CA GLN A 506 18.86 6.62 2.16
C GLN A 506 18.18 7.18 0.91
N ILE A 507 18.74 6.88 -0.26
CA ILE A 507 18.15 7.25 -1.54
C ILE A 507 17.88 6.02 -2.41
N ASP A 508 16.69 5.96 -3.00
CA ASP A 508 16.39 5.03 -4.09
C ASP A 508 16.76 5.69 -5.43
N HIS A 509 17.87 5.24 -6.02
CA HIS A 509 18.50 5.85 -7.21
C HIS A 509 17.99 5.28 -8.55
N ALA A 510 16.82 4.66 -8.59
CA ALA A 510 16.33 3.91 -9.76
C ALA A 510 16.49 4.65 -11.12
N HIS A 511 16.57 5.99 -11.15
CA HIS A 511 16.77 6.78 -12.39
C HIS A 511 17.76 7.96 -12.31
N ALA A 512 18.65 8.03 -11.30
CA ALA A 512 19.65 9.10 -11.14
C ALA A 512 21.08 8.72 -11.61
N GLN A 513 21.21 7.62 -12.36
CA GLN A 513 22.47 6.89 -12.58
C GLN A 513 23.61 7.74 -13.18
N ASP A 514 23.33 8.80 -13.94
CA ASP A 514 24.38 9.54 -14.69
C ASP A 514 24.70 10.94 -14.17
N HIS A 515 24.04 11.40 -13.11
CA HIS A 515 24.18 12.79 -12.63
C HIS A 515 24.93 12.85 -11.31
N LEU A 516 25.57 13.98 -11.00
CA LEU A 516 26.15 14.25 -9.68
C LEU A 516 25.03 14.34 -8.63
N LEU A 517 25.26 13.78 -7.44
CA LEU A 517 24.31 13.86 -6.33
C LEU A 517 25.06 13.96 -5.01
N LEU A 518 25.14 15.18 -4.47
CA LEU A 518 25.80 15.47 -3.21
C LEU A 518 24.76 15.86 -2.16
N LEU A 519 24.96 15.38 -0.93
CA LEU A 519 24.23 15.82 0.25
C LEU A 519 25.12 16.74 1.08
N GLU A 520 24.71 17.99 1.24
CA GLU A 520 25.32 18.91 2.19
C GLU A 520 24.57 18.85 3.53
N ASP A 521 25.27 18.51 4.61
CA ASP A 521 24.80 18.67 5.98
C ASP A 521 25.31 20.01 6.53
N LYS A 522 24.43 21.01 6.61
CA LYS A 522 24.79 22.38 7.03
C LYS A 522 25.15 22.47 8.51
N LYS A 523 24.71 21.52 9.34
CA LYS A 523 25.06 21.45 10.77
C LYS A 523 26.48 20.92 10.93
N MET A 524 26.80 19.84 10.23
CA MET A 524 28.13 19.20 10.33
C MET A 524 29.19 19.82 9.42
N LYS A 525 28.79 20.62 8.42
CA LYS A 525 29.64 21.16 7.34
C LYS A 525 30.33 20.04 6.54
N ILE A 526 29.60 18.96 6.29
CA ILE A 526 30.06 17.79 5.54
C ILE A 526 29.28 17.70 4.24
N ILE A 527 29.99 17.39 3.15
CA ILE A 527 29.41 17.06 1.85
C ILE A 527 29.63 15.56 1.62
N THR A 528 28.57 14.83 1.34
CA THR A 528 28.60 13.39 1.08
C THR A 528 28.15 13.13 -0.35
N ASP A 529 28.97 12.42 -1.14
CA ASP A 529 28.54 11.88 -2.43
C ASP A 529 27.65 10.66 -2.20
N LEU A 530 26.35 10.82 -2.48
CA LEU A 530 25.36 9.78 -2.22
C LEU A 530 25.38 8.67 -3.28
N LYS A 531 26.14 8.80 -4.37
CA LYS A 531 26.34 7.70 -5.33
C LYS A 531 27.41 6.73 -4.84
N ILE A 532 28.43 7.26 -4.15
CA ILE A 532 29.48 6.45 -3.55
C ILE A 532 28.99 5.87 -2.22
N ARG A 533 28.26 6.67 -1.44
CA ARG A 533 27.73 6.30 -0.12
C ARG A 533 26.21 6.52 -0.11
N PRO A 534 25.42 5.52 -0.54
CA PRO A 534 23.96 5.65 -0.68
C PRO A 534 23.23 5.84 0.66
N THR A 535 23.94 5.61 1.76
CA THR A 535 23.45 5.83 3.12
C THR A 535 24.31 6.86 3.85
N TYR A 536 23.67 7.86 4.45
CA TYR A 536 24.30 8.86 5.32
C TYR A 536 23.70 8.78 6.74
N GLU A 537 24.55 8.40 7.70
CA GLU A 537 24.18 8.31 9.12
C GLU A 537 24.46 9.62 9.82
N PHE A 538 23.51 10.09 10.63
CA PHE A 538 23.65 11.34 11.35
C PHE A 538 22.89 11.37 12.68
N LYS A 539 23.27 12.30 13.56
CA LYS A 539 22.56 12.57 14.81
C LYS A 539 21.75 13.86 14.75
N ALA A 540 20.55 13.87 15.32
CA ALA A 540 19.72 15.05 15.40
C ALA A 540 18.91 15.15 16.70
N SER A 541 18.55 16.37 17.07
CA SER A 541 17.75 16.71 18.26
C SER A 541 16.75 17.82 17.94
N GLU A 542 15.66 17.94 18.71
CA GLU A 542 14.55 18.90 18.47
C GLU A 542 14.98 20.38 18.35
N GLY A 543 16.11 20.78 18.93
CA GLY A 543 16.66 22.15 18.78
C GLY A 543 17.45 22.39 17.48
N ASP A 544 17.61 21.37 16.65
CA ASP A 544 18.30 21.51 15.37
C ASP A 544 17.43 22.27 14.38
N SER A 545 18.07 23.09 13.54
CA SER A 545 17.38 23.73 12.43
C SER A 545 16.81 22.68 11.48
N GLU A 546 15.52 22.79 11.15
CA GLU A 546 14.86 21.90 10.19
C GLU A 546 15.49 22.02 8.79
N ASP A 547 15.99 23.21 8.44
CA ASP A 547 16.73 23.49 7.21
C ASP A 547 18.20 23.01 7.35
N ARG A 548 18.38 21.70 7.49
CA ARG A 548 19.68 21.07 7.72
C ARG A 548 20.36 20.60 6.44
N PHE A 549 19.60 20.04 5.52
CA PHE A 549 20.15 19.33 4.37
C PHE A 549 19.92 20.08 3.06
N VAL A 550 20.87 19.98 2.14
CA VAL A 550 20.71 20.45 0.76
C VAL A 550 21.18 19.36 -0.17
N LEU A 551 20.33 19.00 -1.13
CA LEU A 551 20.69 18.13 -2.25
C LEU A 551 21.28 18.99 -3.37
N HIS A 552 22.46 18.63 -3.85
CA HIS A 552 23.13 19.29 -4.96
C HIS A 552 23.27 18.34 -6.14
N PHE A 553 22.87 18.81 -7.31
CA PHE A 553 22.98 18.10 -8.59
C PHE A 553 24.09 18.65 -9.49
N GLN A 554 24.83 19.64 -8.99
CA GLN A 554 26.00 20.25 -9.62
C GLN A 554 27.13 20.39 -8.58
N GLU A 555 28.35 20.63 -9.05
CA GLU A 555 29.49 20.83 -8.15
C GLU A 555 29.24 22.04 -7.25
N ILE A 556 29.58 21.90 -5.97
CA ILE A 556 29.49 22.99 -5.02
C ILE A 556 30.68 23.92 -5.27
N THR A 557 30.48 24.92 -6.12
CA THR A 557 31.45 26.00 -6.31
C THR A 557 31.25 27.04 -5.22
N ASP A 558 32.32 27.37 -4.47
CA ASP A 558 32.33 28.55 -3.59
C ASP A 558 31.82 29.76 -4.40
N SER A 559 30.78 30.42 -3.92
CA SER A 559 30.22 31.60 -4.57
C SER A 559 31.31 32.66 -4.67
N SER A 560 31.79 32.86 -5.90
CA SER A 560 32.78 33.89 -6.20
C SER A 560 32.20 35.26 -5.87
N LEU A 561 33.05 36.17 -5.40
CA LEU A 561 32.71 37.59 -5.36
C LEU A 561 32.24 38.05 -6.76
N ASP A 562 31.08 38.71 -6.83
CA ASP A 562 30.54 39.31 -8.06
C ASP A 562 31.38 40.51 -8.55
N VAL A 563 32.23 41.03 -7.68
CA VAL A 563 33.09 42.18 -7.97
C VAL A 563 34.47 41.71 -8.42
N PRO A 564 35.02 42.26 -9.52
CA PRO A 564 36.33 41.88 -10.02
C PRO A 564 37.43 42.26 -9.02
N VAL A 565 38.16 41.27 -8.52
CA VAL A 565 39.30 41.46 -7.60
C VAL A 565 40.60 41.34 -8.38
N ARG A 566 41.38 42.42 -8.46
CA ARG A 566 42.71 42.37 -9.08
C ARG A 566 43.78 42.13 -8.02
N VAL A 567 44.30 40.91 -8.01
CA VAL A 567 45.51 40.55 -7.25
C VAL A 567 46.68 40.37 -8.19
N PHE A 568 47.79 41.05 -7.93
CA PHE A 568 49.03 40.96 -8.72
C PHE A 568 50.27 41.26 -7.87
N TYR A 569 51.44 40.89 -8.38
CA TYR A 569 52.74 41.20 -7.77
C TYR A 569 53.46 42.25 -8.63
N ASP A 570 54.04 43.28 -8.01
CA ASP A 570 54.71 44.39 -8.70
C ASP A 570 56.25 44.30 -8.71
N GLY A 571 56.82 43.16 -8.29
CA GLY A 571 58.26 42.99 -8.08
C GLY A 571 58.74 43.31 -6.66
N THR A 572 57.88 43.90 -5.83
CA THR A 572 58.18 44.20 -4.42
C THR A 572 57.11 43.68 -3.45
N LYS A 573 55.82 43.89 -3.74
CA LYS A 573 54.69 43.55 -2.85
C LYS A 573 53.54 42.91 -3.61
N ILE A 574 52.74 42.12 -2.89
CA ILE A 574 51.44 41.65 -3.38
C ILE A 574 50.45 42.81 -3.25
N ASN A 575 49.84 43.19 -4.37
CA ASN A 575 48.84 44.23 -4.47
C ASN A 575 47.45 43.58 -4.58
N ILE A 576 46.52 44.02 -3.74
CA ILE A 576 45.10 43.65 -3.76
C ILE A 576 44.29 44.93 -4.00
N ASP A 577 43.71 45.05 -5.19
CA ASP A 577 42.85 46.16 -5.59
C ASP A 577 41.39 45.83 -5.26
N LEU A 578 40.81 46.62 -4.37
CA LEU A 578 39.43 46.56 -3.90
C LEU A 578 38.58 47.72 -4.42
N SER A 579 39.01 48.42 -5.49
CA SER A 579 38.32 49.63 -5.98
C SER A 579 36.87 49.43 -6.42
N PHE A 580 36.44 48.18 -6.62
CA PHE A 580 35.07 47.82 -6.99
C PHE A 580 34.25 47.26 -5.82
N PHE A 581 34.75 47.32 -4.59
CA PHE A 581 34.03 46.84 -3.41
C PHE A 581 33.23 47.97 -2.76
N ASP A 582 31.94 47.72 -2.54
CA ASP A 582 31.07 48.59 -1.73
C ASP A 582 31.15 48.16 -0.26
N GLY A 583 32.19 48.64 0.43
CA GLY A 583 32.39 48.43 1.87
C GLY A 583 33.61 47.58 2.24
N PRO A 584 33.78 47.25 3.53
CA PRO A 584 34.95 46.53 4.02
C PRO A 584 35.01 45.10 3.48
N ALA A 585 36.23 44.59 3.26
CA ALA A 585 36.48 43.20 2.91
C ALA A 585 37.59 42.60 3.78
N ASP A 586 37.59 41.29 3.96
CA ASP A 586 38.66 40.58 4.67
C ASP A 586 39.69 40.04 3.66
N ILE A 587 40.98 40.21 3.95
CA ILE A 587 42.09 39.74 3.12
C ILE A 587 42.92 38.74 3.92
N GLN A 588 43.19 37.58 3.33
CA GLN A 588 44.06 36.55 3.90
C GLN A 588 45.09 36.08 2.87
N VAL A 589 46.33 35.85 3.30
CA VAL A 589 47.40 35.31 2.46
C VAL A 589 47.94 34.04 3.09
N PHE A 590 48.00 32.99 2.30
CA PHE A 590 48.47 31.67 2.69
C PHE A 590 49.68 31.25 1.86
N ASP A 591 50.53 30.40 2.42
CA ASP A 591 51.48 29.63 1.61
C ASP A 591 50.80 28.46 0.88
N LEU A 592 51.56 27.77 0.01
CA LEU A 592 51.05 26.61 -0.75
C LEU A 592 50.62 25.42 0.13
N LEU A 593 51.06 25.37 1.39
CA LEU A 593 50.67 24.33 2.35
C LEU A 593 49.41 24.72 3.13
N GLY A 594 48.81 25.87 2.83
CA GLY A 594 47.57 26.35 3.47
C GLY A 594 47.79 27.02 4.82
N ARG A 595 49.03 27.29 5.23
CA ARG A 595 49.31 28.02 6.47
C ARG A 595 49.07 29.51 6.25
N LEU A 596 48.26 30.10 7.13
CA LEU A 596 47.98 31.54 7.12
C LEU A 596 49.24 32.34 7.49
N LEU A 597 49.65 33.24 6.61
CA LEU A 597 50.84 34.08 6.79
C LEU A 597 50.49 35.49 7.27
N THR A 598 49.42 36.06 6.71
CA THR A 598 48.91 37.37 7.12
C THR A 598 47.41 37.46 6.89
N SER A 599 46.74 38.24 7.74
CA SER A 599 45.31 38.53 7.64
C SER A 599 45.07 40.01 7.91
N ARG A 600 44.14 40.63 7.17
CA ARG A 600 43.58 41.95 7.47
C ARG A 600 42.07 41.83 7.50
N LYS A 601 41.47 42.17 8.64
CA LYS A 601 40.02 42.24 8.77
C LYS A 601 39.53 43.64 8.49
N ASN A 602 38.32 43.76 7.93
CA ASN A 602 37.66 45.03 7.63
C ASN A 602 38.57 45.99 6.84
N ALA A 603 39.18 45.50 5.77
CA ALA A 603 40.04 46.25 4.88
C ALA A 603 39.18 47.23 4.04
N ILE A 604 39.41 48.54 4.20
CA ILE A 604 38.57 49.62 3.63
C ILE A 604 39.32 50.44 2.57
N ALA A 605 40.63 50.23 2.42
CA ALA A 605 41.40 50.98 1.43
C ALA A 605 41.20 50.37 0.04
N THR A 606 41.16 51.21 -0.99
CA THR A 606 41.00 50.78 -2.39
C THR A 606 42.17 49.92 -2.87
N LEU A 607 43.38 50.10 -2.30
CA LEU A 607 44.55 49.29 -2.61
C LEU A 607 45.27 48.85 -1.34
N HIS A 608 45.45 47.54 -1.19
CA HIS A 608 46.23 46.94 -0.12
C HIS A 608 47.54 46.36 -0.64
N ARG A 609 48.66 46.73 0.00
CA ARG A 609 50.00 46.25 -0.34
C ARG A 609 50.57 45.41 0.80
N LEU A 610 50.86 44.15 0.54
CA LEU A 610 51.35 43.19 1.53
C LEU A 610 52.78 42.76 1.19
N SER A 611 53.67 42.88 2.16
CA SER A 611 55.01 42.29 2.09
C SER A 611 54.94 40.82 2.48
N VAL A 612 55.61 39.97 1.71
CA VAL A 612 55.78 38.54 2.00
C VAL A 612 57.27 38.22 2.09
N GLN A 613 57.64 37.27 2.95
CA GLN A 613 59.05 37.06 3.31
C GLN A 613 59.83 36.20 2.31
N GLN A 614 59.19 35.28 1.59
CA GLN A 614 59.85 34.39 0.65
C GLN A 614 59.62 34.85 -0.80
N LYS A 615 60.70 34.96 -1.56
CA LYS A 615 60.67 35.16 -3.02
C LYS A 615 60.76 33.81 -3.73
N GLN A 616 60.38 33.78 -5.00
CA GLN A 616 60.31 32.57 -5.85
C GLN A 616 59.32 31.51 -5.33
N THR A 617 58.18 31.95 -4.82
CA THR A 617 57.11 31.04 -4.36
C THR A 617 55.73 31.55 -4.73
N VAL A 618 54.76 30.65 -4.73
CA VAL A 618 53.36 30.98 -5.00
C VAL A 618 52.63 31.20 -3.67
N TYR A 619 51.85 32.27 -3.60
CA TYR A 619 50.95 32.55 -2.49
C TYR A 619 49.50 32.41 -2.94
N ILE A 620 48.63 32.00 -2.02
CA ILE A 620 47.17 32.01 -2.22
C ILE A 620 46.63 33.23 -1.49
N VAL A 621 46.04 34.16 -2.23
CA VAL A 621 45.37 35.34 -1.68
C VAL A 621 43.88 35.10 -1.71
N ALA A 622 43.24 35.13 -0.54
CA ALA A 622 41.79 35.07 -0.40
C ALA A 622 41.25 36.44 0.01
N VAL A 623 40.24 36.92 -0.72
CA VAL A 623 39.49 38.13 -0.40
C VAL A 623 38.05 37.72 -0.17
N SER A 624 37.44 38.14 0.94
CA SER A 624 36.05 37.78 1.27
C SER A 624 35.23 38.98 1.74
N GLN A 625 33.98 39.08 1.28
CA GLN A 625 33.01 40.09 1.71
C GLN A 625 31.61 39.47 1.72
N ASN A 626 30.84 39.73 2.78
CA ASN A 626 29.46 39.25 2.94
C ASN A 626 29.30 37.73 2.70
N GLY A 627 30.28 36.94 3.14
CA GLY A 627 30.28 35.47 2.97
C GLY A 627 30.70 34.96 1.59
N LYS A 628 30.90 35.82 0.58
CA LYS A 628 31.45 35.46 -0.74
C LYS A 628 32.98 35.57 -0.72
N THR A 629 33.69 34.69 -1.43
CA THR A 629 35.17 34.67 -1.44
C THR A 629 35.75 34.57 -2.85
N HIS A 630 36.84 35.29 -3.10
CA HIS A 630 37.67 35.20 -4.30
C HIS A 630 39.07 34.74 -3.91
N ARG A 631 39.59 33.71 -4.58
CA ARG A 631 40.95 33.20 -4.35
C ARG A 631 41.78 33.34 -5.61
N LYS A 632 42.99 33.88 -5.47
CA LYS A 632 43.95 34.01 -6.57
C LYS A 632 45.34 33.55 -6.16
N LYS A 633 45.95 32.72 -7.01
CA LYS A 633 47.35 32.33 -6.90
C LYS A 633 48.23 33.43 -7.49
N VAL A 634 49.28 33.83 -6.77
CA VAL A 634 50.23 34.85 -7.22
C VAL A 634 51.65 34.32 -7.04
N LEU A 635 52.40 34.27 -8.14
CA LEU A 635 53.83 33.97 -8.11
C LEU A 635 54.60 35.24 -7.73
N VAL A 636 55.31 35.19 -6.62
CA VAL A 636 56.21 36.25 -6.14
C VAL A 636 57.62 35.84 -6.52
N HIS A 637 58.32 36.65 -7.31
CA HIS A 637 59.66 36.36 -7.83
C HIS A 637 60.67 37.46 -7.51
#